data_AF-A0A800CJ51-F1
#
_entry.id   AF-A0A800CJ51-F1
#
_cell.length_a   1.000
_cell.length_b   1.000
_cell.length_c   1.000
_cell.angle_alpha   90.00
_cell.angle_beta   90.00
_cell.angle_gamma   90.00
#
_symmetry.space_group_name_H-M   'P 1'
#
loop_
_entity.id
_entity.type
_entity.pdbx_description
1 polymer ?
#
loop_
_entity_poly.entity_id
_entity_poly.type
_entity_poly.pdbx_seq_one_letter_code
_entity_poly.pdbx_strand_id
1 'polypeptide(L)'
;MKKLLILVLFGALAVTIAACGGQTPTPTPQLEPTAEPVEEPTAVPEIEPTLLPEKETVSTEPIIGVAPVDSAKVTFENEQWVVAVEGNLPDGCTEINEITQSVEGSVIKVEVSTARPADMMCTQVITPYSESVVLETADLPNGEYTVEVNGVAATEPVVLGEEHMPEAAAADITNIVWQWTEFQDTAGKNDITVDNPENYTVTFLADNQVSIKADCNMVNGSYTLDGSSLTIQLGPSTMAFCGEESLDQQFLGKLGFVAAYVMDGDNLVMNLQADAGNMIFANGGPVEEAMAGEEMAGGEAPVPAITGITWQWVNFTDPVSGPQDIVQPERYQMTLNEDGTINIKADCNTVSGTYTLDGSNIEIILGPTTLAACPEDSLADQFQQNLDAARIYFMENGDLLLDLMADGGTMRFSDTNAAPPLAGTTWQWVGFVDPVADGPQEISQPERYELTLNEDGTASIKADCNQVSGAYTIDGSSIEILPGPSTLAACPEDSLGDQFVQNLTFARIYFFQNGDLFMDLMADGGTMQFRAADAQPAIVGTTWKWVTFSDPVNGLQTIPEADRYQMTLNDDGTINVQADCNQVSGAYTLADGNVEIVLGPSTLAACPEDSLADQFLQNLTNARIYFTQDGSLFFDLMADGGTMRFDPATQGEVTGTVTYMVRSALPNDAVLTVQIQDTSLADAPATVMGESWYVTGGAQVPLPFAVAYNPEFIQDNRTYTLSVRITDGEDNLLFINDTSIPVITNGNPTTDIEVVVVPAG
;
A
#
# COMPACT_ATOMS: atom_id res chain seq x y z
N MET A 1 -52.84 -10.29 14.01
CA MET A 1 -53.66 -10.64 15.20
C MET A 1 -53.20 -11.99 15.73
N LYS A 2 -53.09 -12.18 17.06
CA LYS A 2 -52.61 -13.42 17.76
C LYS A 2 -51.15 -13.78 17.41
N LYS A 3 -50.17 -13.92 18.32
CA LYS A 3 -50.08 -13.96 19.80
C LYS A 3 -50.38 -15.32 20.46
N LEU A 4 -49.31 -16.09 20.70
CA LEU A 4 -49.12 -17.12 21.75
C LEU A 4 -47.59 -17.39 21.84
N LEU A 5 -46.82 -17.50 22.94
CA LEU A 5 -46.94 -17.28 24.41
C LEU A 5 -46.73 -18.55 25.28
N ILE A 6 -45.49 -18.77 25.76
CA ILE A 6 -45.02 -19.46 26.99
C ILE A 6 -43.53 -19.02 27.13
N LEU A 7 -43.05 -18.21 28.09
CA LEU A 7 -42.90 -18.33 29.56
C LEU A 7 -41.98 -19.50 29.98
N VAL A 8 -40.94 -19.33 30.81
CA VAL A 8 -40.91 -18.95 32.25
C VAL A 8 -39.51 -18.36 32.57
N LEU A 9 -39.37 -17.10 33.02
CA LEU A 9 -39.01 -16.65 34.40
C LEU A 9 -37.70 -17.20 35.02
N PHE A 10 -36.97 -16.50 35.90
CA PHE A 10 -36.72 -15.06 36.19
C PHE A 10 -35.74 -15.02 37.40
N GLY A 11 -34.83 -14.05 37.55
CA GLY A 11 -33.94 -14.06 38.72
C GLY A 11 -32.93 -12.92 38.86
N ALA A 12 -33.39 -11.69 39.10
CA ALA A 12 -32.51 -10.54 39.39
C ALA A 12 -33.10 -9.59 40.44
N LEU A 13 -32.20 -8.83 41.11
CA LEU A 13 -32.25 -7.37 41.32
C LEU A 13 -32.06 -6.87 42.77
N ALA A 14 -31.35 -5.73 42.88
CA ALA A 14 -31.29 -4.70 43.94
C ALA A 14 -30.58 -5.06 45.29
N VAL A 15 -29.64 -4.29 45.88
CA VAL A 15 -29.22 -2.85 45.88
C VAL A 15 -29.82 -1.97 46.99
N THR A 16 -28.94 -1.45 47.87
CA THR A 16 -28.87 -0.09 48.49
C THR A 16 -27.57 -0.03 49.33
N ILE A 17 -26.63 0.94 49.28
CA ILE A 17 -26.66 2.43 49.34
C ILE A 17 -27.02 2.93 50.77
N ALA A 18 -26.29 3.80 51.48
CA ALA A 18 -24.92 4.36 51.45
C ALA A 18 -24.67 5.06 52.84
N ALA A 19 -23.72 5.97 53.18
CA ALA A 19 -22.66 6.73 52.50
C ALA A 19 -21.62 7.30 53.53
N CYS A 20 -20.49 7.86 53.04
CA CYS A 20 -19.55 8.81 53.69
C CYS A 20 -18.72 8.34 54.93
N GLY A 21 -17.43 8.69 55.10
CA GLY A 21 -16.46 9.30 54.18
C GLY A 21 -15.34 10.12 54.88
N GLY A 22 -14.14 10.21 54.27
CA GLY A 22 -13.16 11.30 54.52
C GLY A 22 -11.74 10.96 55.02
N GLN A 23 -10.74 11.44 54.25
CA GLN A 23 -9.37 11.84 54.65
C GLN A 23 -8.24 10.80 54.85
N THR A 24 -7.00 11.31 54.72
CA THR A 24 -5.67 10.67 54.52
C THR A 24 -4.61 11.39 55.41
N PRO A 25 -3.30 11.03 55.44
CA PRO A 25 -2.57 9.74 55.31
C PRO A 25 -1.47 9.49 56.41
N THR A 26 -0.64 8.43 56.28
CA THR A 26 0.69 8.16 56.95
C THR A 26 0.73 7.92 58.48
N PRO A 27 1.81 7.34 59.10
CA PRO A 27 2.91 6.47 58.61
C PRO A 27 3.16 5.18 59.50
N THR A 28 4.24 4.44 59.22
CA THR A 28 4.70 3.17 59.88
C THR A 28 5.36 3.35 61.26
N PRO A 29 5.40 2.30 62.12
CA PRO A 29 6.68 1.89 62.77
C PRO A 29 6.87 0.36 63.03
N GLN A 30 8.10 -0.04 63.40
CA GLN A 30 8.50 -1.38 63.90
C GLN A 30 8.38 -1.52 65.44
N LEU A 31 8.66 -2.70 66.02
CA LEU A 31 9.37 -2.85 67.32
C LEU A 31 9.84 -4.31 67.63
N GLU A 32 10.76 -4.45 68.59
CA GLU A 32 11.47 -5.67 69.03
C GLU A 32 10.94 -6.26 70.37
N PRO A 33 11.29 -7.51 70.76
CA PRO A 33 10.94 -8.10 72.07
C PRO A 33 11.98 -7.86 73.18
N THR A 34 11.63 -8.18 74.44
CA THR A 34 12.54 -8.14 75.62
C THR A 34 12.19 -9.26 76.63
N ALA A 35 13.10 -9.60 77.55
CA ALA A 35 13.29 -10.97 78.08
C ALA A 35 12.78 -11.29 79.52
N GLU A 36 12.99 -12.57 79.92
CA GLU A 36 13.24 -13.09 81.29
C GLU A 36 12.06 -13.25 82.30
N PRO A 37 12.19 -14.01 83.43
CA PRO A 37 13.16 -15.10 83.80
C PRO A 37 12.59 -16.32 84.64
N VAL A 38 13.43 -17.33 84.94
CA VAL A 38 13.57 -18.15 86.22
C VAL A 38 12.38 -19.05 86.73
N GLU A 39 12.48 -20.22 87.42
CA GLU A 39 13.38 -21.39 87.71
C GLU A 39 12.44 -22.54 88.29
N GLU A 40 12.74 -23.67 88.96
CA GLU A 40 13.90 -24.30 89.66
C GLU A 40 13.88 -25.89 89.55
N PRO A 41 13.97 -26.84 90.54
CA PRO A 41 14.73 -28.11 90.31
C PRO A 41 14.15 -29.49 90.80
N THR A 42 14.96 -30.55 90.68
CA THR A 42 15.06 -31.82 91.49
C THR A 42 14.06 -32.99 91.32
N ALA A 43 14.43 -34.28 91.46
CA ALA A 43 15.75 -34.96 91.39
C ALA A 43 15.69 -36.53 91.30
N VAL A 44 16.55 -37.11 90.43
CA VAL A 44 17.59 -38.20 90.62
C VAL A 44 17.38 -39.29 91.70
N PRO A 45 17.48 -40.62 91.38
CA PRO A 45 18.73 -41.42 91.40
C PRO A 45 18.95 -42.27 90.12
N GLU A 46 20.14 -42.57 89.59
CA GLU A 46 21.48 -42.97 90.12
C GLU A 46 21.64 -44.47 90.47
N ILE A 47 22.53 -45.18 89.72
CA ILE A 47 23.43 -46.29 90.14
C ILE A 47 24.36 -46.69 88.95
N GLU A 48 25.49 -47.35 89.26
CA GLU A 48 26.75 -47.48 88.49
C GLU A 48 26.74 -48.35 87.18
N PRO A 49 27.76 -48.20 86.29
CA PRO A 49 27.76 -48.77 84.94
C PRO A 49 28.54 -50.10 84.77
N THR A 50 28.04 -50.97 83.89
CA THR A 50 28.78 -52.12 83.32
C THR A 50 29.41 -51.77 81.97
N LEU A 51 30.69 -52.07 81.78
CA LEU A 51 31.42 -51.88 80.52
C LEU A 51 31.19 -53.03 79.53
N LEU A 52 30.58 -52.74 78.37
CA LEU A 52 30.71 -53.40 77.05
C LEU A 52 29.56 -52.98 76.11
N PRO A 53 29.77 -52.77 74.79
CA PRO A 53 31.01 -52.40 74.09
C PRO A 53 31.18 -50.85 74.06
N GLU A 54 32.10 -50.34 73.25
CA GLU A 54 32.21 -48.90 73.01
C GLU A 54 31.00 -48.36 72.24
N LYS A 55 30.61 -47.13 72.58
CA LYS A 55 29.52 -46.40 71.90
C LYS A 55 30.07 -45.80 70.62
N GLU A 56 29.65 -46.33 69.47
CA GLU A 56 30.01 -45.76 68.17
C GLU A 56 29.62 -44.27 68.11
N THR A 57 30.58 -43.43 67.76
CA THR A 57 30.38 -42.02 67.48
C THR A 57 29.74 -41.90 66.10
N VAL A 58 28.41 -41.85 66.06
CA VAL A 58 27.66 -41.47 64.85
C VAL A 58 28.20 -40.13 64.37
N SER A 59 28.71 -40.07 63.13
CA SER A 59 29.20 -38.81 62.57
C SER A 59 28.04 -37.87 62.32
N THR A 60 28.26 -36.58 62.59
CA THR A 60 27.37 -35.48 62.23
C THR A 60 27.75 -34.84 60.90
N GLU A 61 28.75 -35.39 60.21
CA GLU A 61 29.15 -34.97 58.87
C GLU A 61 28.19 -35.58 57.83
N PRO A 62 27.82 -34.86 56.76
CA PRO A 62 26.97 -35.40 55.71
C PRO A 62 27.66 -36.57 55.01
N ILE A 63 26.87 -37.58 54.64
CA ILE A 63 27.33 -38.67 53.77
C ILE A 63 27.44 -38.08 52.37
N ILE A 64 28.67 -37.92 51.89
CA ILE A 64 28.95 -37.50 50.51
C ILE A 64 28.82 -38.71 49.58
N GLY A 65 28.11 -38.52 48.46
CA GLY A 65 27.91 -39.50 47.41
C GLY A 65 28.20 -38.93 46.02
N VAL A 66 28.03 -39.76 44.99
CA VAL A 66 28.07 -39.37 43.58
C VAL A 66 26.62 -39.25 43.09
N ALA A 67 26.27 -38.18 42.37
CA ALA A 67 24.93 -38.02 41.81
C ALA A 67 24.66 -39.08 40.72
N PRO A 68 23.55 -39.83 40.76
CA PRO A 68 23.14 -40.69 39.65
C PRO A 68 22.75 -39.82 38.45
N VAL A 69 23.50 -39.95 37.35
CA VAL A 69 23.23 -39.26 36.09
C VAL A 69 22.45 -40.19 35.17
N ASP A 70 21.30 -39.75 34.69
CA ASP A 70 20.46 -40.45 33.70
C ASP A 70 20.66 -39.86 32.29
N SER A 71 20.92 -38.55 32.17
CA SER A 71 21.25 -37.88 30.91
C SER A 71 22.37 -36.83 31.09
N ALA A 72 23.19 -36.65 30.05
CA ALA A 72 24.13 -35.55 29.93
C ALA A 72 24.12 -35.06 28.48
N LYS A 73 23.72 -33.81 28.25
CA LYS A 73 23.64 -33.19 26.92
C LYS A 73 24.52 -31.95 26.88
N VAL A 74 25.43 -31.88 25.92
CA VAL A 74 26.24 -30.69 25.67
C VAL A 74 25.49 -29.76 24.70
N THR A 75 25.55 -28.47 24.97
CA THR A 75 25.07 -27.37 24.12
C THR A 75 26.11 -26.24 24.09
N PHE A 76 25.94 -25.30 23.16
CA PHE A 76 26.72 -24.08 23.10
C PHE A 76 25.75 -22.89 23.12
N GLU A 77 25.82 -22.09 24.17
CA GLU A 77 24.83 -21.07 24.52
C GLU A 77 25.54 -19.84 25.09
N ASN A 78 25.15 -18.63 24.66
CA ASN A 78 25.73 -17.37 25.14
C ASN A 78 27.27 -17.30 25.02
N GLU A 79 27.82 -17.75 23.89
CA GLU A 79 29.27 -17.88 23.63
C GLU A 79 30.03 -18.89 24.52
N GLN A 80 29.32 -19.73 25.29
CA GLN A 80 29.93 -20.72 26.21
C GLN A 80 29.43 -22.14 25.94
N TRP A 81 30.30 -23.13 26.13
CA TRP A 81 29.89 -24.54 26.16
C TRP A 81 29.24 -24.87 27.50
N VAL A 82 28.10 -25.54 27.48
CA VAL A 82 27.31 -25.93 28.66
C VAL A 82 27.02 -27.42 28.58
N VAL A 83 27.00 -28.12 29.71
CA VAL A 83 26.40 -29.46 29.82
C VAL A 83 25.20 -29.40 30.75
N ALA A 84 24.02 -29.75 30.22
CA ALA A 84 22.83 -30.04 31.01
C ALA A 84 22.94 -31.47 31.54
N VAL A 85 22.80 -31.63 32.85
CA VAL A 85 22.92 -32.89 33.58
C VAL A 85 21.61 -33.19 34.28
N GLU A 86 20.97 -34.29 33.92
CA GLU A 86 19.73 -34.74 34.58
C GLU A 86 19.91 -36.09 35.25
N GLY A 87 19.17 -36.28 36.34
CA GLY A 87 19.20 -37.55 37.06
C GLY A 87 18.21 -37.63 38.20
N ASN A 88 18.31 -38.72 38.96
CA ASN A 88 17.32 -39.08 39.97
C ASN A 88 17.99 -39.38 41.32
N LEU A 89 17.81 -38.46 42.29
CA LEU A 89 18.32 -38.62 43.65
C LEU A 89 17.48 -39.65 44.42
N PRO A 90 18.11 -40.51 45.27
CA PRO A 90 17.48 -41.72 45.80
C PRO A 90 16.46 -41.47 46.93
N ASP A 91 16.50 -40.31 47.59
CA ASP A 91 15.52 -39.90 48.60
C ASP A 91 15.41 -38.37 48.74
N GLY A 92 14.37 -37.93 49.44
CA GLY A 92 14.01 -36.51 49.61
C GLY A 92 14.80 -35.70 50.64
N CYS A 93 15.99 -36.14 51.05
CA CYS A 93 16.99 -35.24 51.65
C CYS A 93 18.44 -35.60 51.24
N THR A 94 18.60 -36.13 50.03
CA THR A 94 19.85 -36.09 49.28
C THR A 94 19.79 -34.86 48.38
N GLU A 95 20.80 -33.99 48.41
CA GLU A 95 20.89 -32.75 47.62
C GLU A 95 22.22 -32.72 46.83
N ILE A 96 22.30 -31.93 45.75
CA ILE A 96 23.57 -31.65 45.07
C ILE A 96 24.47 -30.83 46.00
N ASN A 97 25.76 -31.18 46.07
CA ASN A 97 26.71 -30.63 47.05
C ASN A 97 27.78 -29.75 46.41
N GLU A 98 28.49 -30.27 45.42
CA GLU A 98 29.61 -29.62 44.76
C GLU A 98 29.79 -30.24 43.37
N ILE A 99 30.04 -29.40 42.37
CA ILE A 99 30.32 -29.79 40.98
C ILE A 99 31.75 -29.35 40.68
N THR A 100 32.61 -30.29 40.28
CA THR A 100 34.00 -30.00 39.91
C THR A 100 34.28 -30.45 38.48
N GLN A 101 35.27 -29.80 37.85
CA GLN A 101 35.70 -30.10 36.48
C GLN A 101 37.18 -30.48 36.45
N SER A 102 37.55 -31.36 35.52
CA SER A 102 38.94 -31.72 35.22
C SER A 102 39.08 -32.18 33.78
N VAL A 103 40.29 -32.14 33.21
CA VAL A 103 40.52 -32.51 31.80
C VAL A 103 41.62 -33.56 31.70
N GLU A 104 41.28 -34.73 31.16
CA GLU A 104 42.16 -35.88 30.99
C GLU A 104 42.45 -36.14 29.50
N GLY A 105 43.24 -35.26 28.89
CA GLY A 105 43.54 -35.32 27.45
C GLY A 105 42.39 -34.74 26.64
N SER A 106 41.72 -35.56 25.83
CA SER A 106 40.53 -35.19 25.04
C SER A 106 39.21 -35.54 25.74
N VAL A 107 39.20 -35.57 27.08
CA VAL A 107 37.99 -35.80 27.87
C VAL A 107 37.86 -34.73 28.96
N ILE A 108 36.75 -34.00 28.95
CA ILE A 108 36.35 -33.07 30.02
C ILE A 108 35.46 -33.85 30.98
N LYS A 109 35.92 -34.03 32.22
CA LYS A 109 35.20 -34.75 33.27
C LYS A 109 34.52 -33.77 34.22
N VAL A 110 33.23 -34.00 34.45
CA VAL A 110 32.41 -33.26 35.41
C VAL A 110 32.00 -34.23 36.52
N GLU A 111 32.49 -34.00 37.74
CA GLU A 111 32.11 -34.78 38.91
C GLU A 111 31.03 -34.02 39.71
N VAL A 112 29.81 -34.56 39.72
CA VAL A 112 28.66 -34.01 40.46
C VAL A 112 28.48 -34.81 41.74
N SER A 113 28.83 -34.21 42.88
CA SER A 113 28.69 -34.83 44.20
C SER A 113 27.33 -34.52 44.84
N THR A 114 26.88 -35.43 45.71
CA THR A 114 25.68 -35.25 46.55
C THR A 114 26.04 -35.22 48.03
N ALA A 115 25.24 -34.54 48.83
CA ALA A 115 25.31 -34.59 50.29
C ALA A 115 23.98 -35.08 50.86
N ARG A 116 24.05 -35.90 51.92
CA ARG A 116 22.90 -36.45 52.61
C ARG A 116 23.13 -36.45 54.13
N PRO A 117 22.28 -35.82 54.96
CA PRO A 117 22.46 -35.80 56.41
C PRO A 117 22.50 -37.22 57.01
N ALA A 118 23.50 -37.50 57.84
CA ALA A 118 23.75 -38.84 58.38
C ALA A 118 22.74 -39.26 59.48
N ASP A 119 22.07 -38.30 60.12
CA ASP A 119 21.17 -38.48 61.26
C ASP A 119 19.67 -38.27 60.94
N MET A 120 19.34 -37.89 59.69
CA MET A 120 17.96 -37.59 59.27
C MET A 120 17.26 -38.80 58.62
N MET A 121 15.96 -38.97 58.91
CA MET A 121 15.12 -39.97 58.25
C MET A 121 14.45 -39.40 56.99
N CYS A 122 15.09 -39.59 55.83
CA CYS A 122 14.59 -39.14 54.54
C CYS A 122 13.43 -40.00 54.00
N THR A 123 12.54 -39.37 53.24
CA THR A 123 11.45 -40.05 52.51
C THR A 123 11.99 -40.78 51.29
N GLN A 124 11.71 -42.08 51.18
CA GLN A 124 12.03 -42.91 50.01
C GLN A 124 11.13 -42.57 48.80
N VAL A 125 11.35 -41.37 48.26
CA VAL A 125 10.74 -40.81 47.06
C VAL A 125 11.90 -40.35 46.19
N ILE A 126 11.93 -40.80 44.94
CA ILE A 126 12.94 -40.37 43.98
C ILE A 126 12.72 -38.89 43.70
N THR A 127 13.78 -38.10 43.82
CA THR A 127 13.75 -36.65 43.57
C THR A 127 14.55 -36.35 42.31
N PRO A 128 13.89 -35.99 41.19
CA PRO A 128 14.61 -35.63 39.97
C PRO A 128 15.39 -34.34 40.19
N TYR A 129 16.56 -34.22 39.55
CA TYR A 129 17.35 -33.00 39.49
C TYR A 129 17.77 -32.71 38.05
N SER A 130 18.00 -31.44 37.75
CA SER A 130 18.54 -30.95 36.49
C SER A 130 19.46 -29.77 36.82
N GLU A 131 20.69 -29.81 36.33
CA GLU A 131 21.75 -28.81 36.60
C GLU A 131 22.45 -28.43 35.29
N SER A 132 22.72 -27.14 35.09
CA SER A 132 23.41 -26.63 33.90
C SER A 132 24.82 -26.16 34.25
N VAL A 133 25.83 -26.87 33.74
CA VAL A 133 27.25 -26.66 34.09
C VAL A 133 27.99 -26.03 32.91
N VAL A 134 28.43 -24.78 33.05
CA VAL A 134 29.29 -24.11 32.06
C VAL A 134 30.69 -24.75 32.09
N LEU A 135 31.19 -25.17 30.93
CA LEU A 135 32.43 -25.93 30.81
C LEU A 135 33.67 -25.03 30.73
N GLU A 136 34.74 -25.38 31.45
CA GLU A 136 35.98 -24.60 31.53
C GLU A 136 36.88 -24.79 30.28
N THR A 137 36.43 -24.33 29.10
CA THR A 137 37.09 -24.57 27.81
C THR A 137 38.15 -23.55 27.40
N ALA A 138 38.20 -22.37 28.03
CA ALA A 138 38.93 -21.20 27.51
C ALA A 138 40.47 -21.36 27.41
N ASP A 139 41.07 -22.24 28.23
CA ASP A 139 42.52 -22.54 28.22
C ASP A 139 42.85 -23.84 27.45
N LEU A 140 41.87 -24.47 26.79
CA LEU A 140 42.07 -25.74 26.08
C LEU A 140 42.54 -25.53 24.62
N PRO A 141 43.51 -26.33 24.13
CA PRO A 141 43.93 -26.29 22.72
C PRO A 141 42.80 -26.66 21.76
N ASN A 142 42.85 -26.13 20.53
CA ASN A 142 41.93 -26.50 19.45
C ASN A 142 41.91 -28.03 19.23
N GLY A 143 40.70 -28.60 19.14
CA GLY A 143 40.46 -30.04 19.03
C GLY A 143 39.06 -30.44 19.48
N GLU A 144 38.78 -31.75 19.40
CA GLU A 144 37.55 -32.39 19.87
C GLU A 144 37.76 -32.98 21.29
N TYR A 145 36.76 -32.80 22.15
CA TYR A 145 36.75 -33.24 23.55
C TYR A 145 35.43 -33.91 23.90
N THR A 146 35.47 -35.16 24.36
CA THR A 146 34.28 -35.84 24.91
C THR A 146 33.97 -35.28 26.30
N VAL A 147 32.70 -35.03 26.64
CA VAL A 147 32.31 -34.69 28.02
C VAL A 147 31.84 -35.96 28.74
N GLU A 148 32.28 -36.18 29.97
CA GLU A 148 31.92 -37.33 30.81
C GLU A 148 31.45 -36.83 32.20
N VAL A 149 30.19 -37.10 32.56
CA VAL A 149 29.59 -36.66 33.82
C VAL A 149 29.37 -37.88 34.71
N ASN A 150 30.09 -37.96 35.84
CA ASN A 150 30.05 -39.11 36.76
C ASN A 150 30.23 -40.51 36.10
N GLY A 151 30.92 -40.59 34.96
CA GLY A 151 31.11 -41.82 34.17
C GLY A 151 30.05 -42.08 33.10
N VAL A 152 29.09 -41.17 32.90
CA VAL A 152 28.18 -41.13 31.75
C VAL A 152 28.76 -40.19 30.70
N ALA A 153 29.12 -40.72 29.52
CA ALA A 153 29.50 -39.87 28.40
C ALA A 153 28.29 -39.06 27.91
N ALA A 154 28.48 -37.76 27.69
CA ALA A 154 27.47 -36.91 27.08
C ALA A 154 27.24 -37.29 25.61
N THR A 155 26.08 -36.92 25.07
CA THR A 155 25.69 -37.31 23.70
C THR A 155 26.56 -36.67 22.62
N GLU A 156 27.01 -35.43 22.83
CA GLU A 156 27.79 -34.64 21.87
C GLU A 156 29.16 -34.23 22.45
N PRO A 157 30.21 -34.08 21.60
CA PRO A 157 31.50 -33.56 22.01
C PRO A 157 31.53 -32.02 22.05
N VAL A 158 32.42 -31.47 22.87
CA VAL A 158 32.88 -30.09 22.79
C VAL A 158 33.94 -30.02 21.69
N VAL A 159 33.82 -29.06 20.77
CA VAL A 159 34.83 -28.82 19.72
C VAL A 159 35.34 -27.39 19.81
N LEU A 160 36.64 -27.19 19.63
CA LEU A 160 37.30 -25.90 19.79
C LEU A 160 38.20 -25.61 18.58
N GLY A 161 38.01 -24.46 17.93
CA GLY A 161 38.95 -23.93 16.93
C GLY A 161 38.29 -23.03 15.87
N GLU A 162 39.11 -22.41 15.02
CA GLU A 162 38.68 -21.45 13.99
C GLU A 162 37.78 -22.06 12.88
N GLU A 163 37.63 -23.39 12.84
CA GLU A 163 36.72 -24.12 11.92
C GLU A 163 35.56 -24.80 12.67
N HIS A 164 35.45 -24.69 13.99
CA HIS A 164 34.34 -25.24 14.80
C HIS A 164 34.13 -24.44 16.12
N MET A 165 33.44 -23.30 16.02
CA MET A 165 32.23 -23.14 16.84
C MET A 165 31.19 -24.13 16.28
N PRO A 166 30.22 -24.67 17.05
CA PRO A 166 29.37 -25.72 16.55
C PRO A 166 28.39 -25.21 15.49
N GLU A 167 28.86 -25.22 14.25
CA GLU A 167 28.09 -25.38 13.03
C GLU A 167 27.43 -26.76 13.08
N ALA A 168 26.41 -26.87 13.94
CA ALA A 168 25.30 -27.78 13.70
C ALA A 168 24.80 -27.41 12.31
N ALA A 169 25.22 -28.20 11.32
CA ALA A 169 25.12 -27.83 9.92
C ALA A 169 23.68 -27.44 9.62
N ALA A 170 23.49 -26.16 9.34
CA ALA A 170 22.23 -25.64 8.84
C ALA A 170 21.98 -26.35 7.52
N ALA A 171 21.21 -27.44 7.58
CA ALA A 171 20.59 -27.99 6.39
C ALA A 171 19.86 -26.82 5.75
N ASP A 172 20.13 -26.59 4.46
CA ASP A 172 19.68 -25.38 3.80
C ASP A 172 18.15 -25.41 3.69
N ILE A 173 17.49 -24.74 4.64
CA ILE A 173 16.05 -24.58 4.68
C ILE A 173 15.58 -23.47 3.73
N THR A 174 16.51 -22.76 3.08
CA THR A 174 16.21 -21.70 2.14
C THR A 174 15.84 -22.27 0.78
N ASN A 175 15.03 -21.54 0.02
CA ASN A 175 14.58 -21.89 -1.33
C ASN A 175 13.81 -23.23 -1.40
N ILE A 176 13.31 -23.72 -0.27
CA ILE A 176 12.42 -24.89 -0.13
C ILE A 176 11.05 -24.42 0.39
N VAL A 177 9.98 -24.98 -0.19
CA VAL A 177 8.61 -24.73 0.27
C VAL A 177 8.26 -25.72 1.38
N TRP A 178 8.29 -25.27 2.63
CA TRP A 178 7.96 -26.09 3.80
C TRP A 178 6.45 -26.10 4.05
N GLN A 179 5.83 -27.28 4.03
CA GLN A 179 4.37 -27.45 4.16
C GLN A 179 4.02 -27.94 5.58
N TRP A 180 3.26 -27.17 6.35
CA TRP A 180 2.95 -27.48 7.75
C TRP A 180 1.99 -28.67 7.86
N THR A 181 2.46 -29.78 8.42
CA THR A 181 1.70 -31.04 8.51
C THR A 181 1.17 -31.32 9.91
N GLU A 182 1.92 -30.93 10.95
CA GLU A 182 1.57 -31.25 12.33
C GLU A 182 2.08 -30.18 13.33
N PHE A 183 1.41 -30.05 14.46
CA PHE A 183 1.95 -29.41 15.66
C PHE A 183 1.74 -30.33 16.86
N GLN A 184 2.78 -30.50 17.67
CA GLN A 184 2.76 -31.33 18.88
C GLN A 184 3.04 -30.44 20.10
N ASP A 185 2.19 -30.49 21.13
CA ASP A 185 2.45 -29.80 22.39
C ASP A 185 3.23 -30.69 23.38
N THR A 186 4.04 -30.06 24.23
CA THR A 186 4.96 -30.74 25.17
C THR A 186 4.23 -31.59 26.23
N ALA A 187 2.90 -31.51 26.33
CA ALA A 187 2.05 -32.31 27.19
C ALA A 187 1.15 -33.33 26.45
N GLY A 188 1.22 -33.40 25.10
CA GLY A 188 0.46 -34.30 24.22
C GLY A 188 -1.07 -34.14 24.35
N LYS A 189 -1.58 -32.90 24.28
CA LYS A 189 -3.00 -32.59 24.59
C LYS A 189 -3.73 -31.71 23.59
N ASN A 190 -3.04 -30.80 22.93
CA ASN A 190 -3.58 -29.85 21.94
C ASN A 190 -2.81 -30.00 20.62
N ASP A 191 -2.41 -31.24 20.32
CA ASP A 191 -1.74 -31.61 19.08
C ASP A 191 -2.70 -31.41 17.89
N ILE A 192 -2.18 -30.92 16.77
CA ILE A 192 -2.93 -30.55 15.57
C ILE A 192 -2.35 -31.30 14.38
N THR A 193 -3.20 -31.98 13.61
CA THR A 193 -2.87 -32.46 12.26
C THR A 193 -3.48 -31.49 11.24
N VAL A 194 -2.74 -31.16 10.19
CA VAL A 194 -3.19 -30.26 9.11
C VAL A 194 -3.66 -31.09 7.92
N ASP A 195 -4.95 -30.98 7.57
CA ASP A 195 -5.54 -31.81 6.50
C ASP A 195 -5.10 -31.40 5.08
N ASN A 196 -4.76 -30.12 4.86
CA ASN A 196 -4.30 -29.56 3.57
C ASN A 196 -3.00 -28.76 3.76
N PRO A 197 -1.84 -29.42 3.97
CA PRO A 197 -0.57 -28.75 4.33
C PRO A 197 -0.03 -27.81 3.24
N GLU A 198 -0.42 -27.99 1.98
CA GLU A 198 -0.13 -27.10 0.84
C GLU A 198 -0.80 -25.72 0.94
N ASN A 199 -1.73 -25.55 1.89
CA ASN A 199 -2.31 -24.26 2.24
C ASN A 199 -1.55 -23.54 3.37
N TYR A 200 -0.63 -24.21 4.08
CA TYR A 200 0.06 -23.64 5.24
C TYR A 200 1.57 -23.75 5.04
N THR A 201 2.14 -22.84 4.23
CA THR A 201 3.54 -22.95 3.79
C THR A 201 4.43 -21.84 4.32
N VAL A 202 5.71 -22.17 4.50
CA VAL A 202 6.80 -21.22 4.81
C VAL A 202 7.93 -21.44 3.82
N THR A 203 8.42 -20.37 3.20
CA THR A 203 9.61 -20.40 2.33
C THR A 203 10.61 -19.39 2.88
N PHE A 204 11.76 -19.88 3.32
CA PHE A 204 12.89 -19.04 3.71
C PHE A 204 13.68 -18.67 2.45
N LEU A 205 14.07 -17.40 2.30
CA LEU A 205 14.79 -16.89 1.15
C LEU A 205 16.24 -16.54 1.52
N ALA A 206 17.14 -16.59 0.54
CA ALA A 206 18.58 -16.45 0.77
C ALA A 206 19.03 -15.04 1.20
N ASP A 207 18.13 -14.04 1.13
CA ASP A 207 18.33 -12.66 1.57
C ASP A 207 17.94 -12.41 3.05
N ASN A 208 17.49 -13.45 3.76
CA ASN A 208 16.87 -13.42 5.10
C ASN A 208 15.39 -13.00 5.15
N GLN A 209 14.69 -12.95 4.02
CA GLN A 209 13.22 -12.83 4.01
C GLN A 209 12.52 -14.19 4.16
N VAL A 210 11.29 -14.16 4.68
CA VAL A 210 10.41 -15.32 4.75
C VAL A 210 9.06 -14.98 4.13
N SER A 211 8.60 -15.82 3.21
CA SER A 211 7.26 -15.72 2.63
C SER A 211 6.39 -16.87 3.15
N ILE A 212 5.18 -16.54 3.59
CA ILE A 212 4.30 -17.43 4.34
C ILE A 212 2.90 -17.38 3.72
N LYS A 213 2.37 -18.55 3.36
CA LYS A 213 0.96 -18.73 3.00
C LYS A 213 0.23 -19.32 4.20
N ALA A 214 -0.68 -18.56 4.78
CA ALA A 214 -1.55 -18.95 5.87
C ALA A 214 -2.98 -19.14 5.34
N ASP A 215 -3.22 -20.29 4.72
CA ASP A 215 -4.43 -20.64 4.00
C ASP A 215 -4.71 -19.74 2.79
N CYS A 216 -5.61 -18.77 2.94
CA CYS A 216 -5.87 -17.71 1.97
C CYS A 216 -5.06 -16.42 2.23
N ASN A 217 -4.42 -16.31 3.40
CA ASN A 217 -3.65 -15.14 3.78
C ASN A 217 -2.20 -15.25 3.34
N MET A 218 -1.65 -14.16 2.79
CA MET A 218 -0.20 -14.03 2.57
C MET A 218 0.41 -13.15 3.66
N VAL A 219 1.60 -13.53 4.12
CA VAL A 219 2.43 -12.78 5.06
C VAL A 219 3.87 -12.85 4.60
N ASN A 220 4.51 -11.71 4.41
CA ASN A 220 5.96 -11.63 4.24
C ASN A 220 6.58 -11.11 5.55
N GLY A 221 7.85 -11.43 5.77
CA GLY A 221 8.59 -11.00 6.96
C GLY A 221 10.08 -11.24 6.81
N SER A 222 10.82 -11.11 7.90
CA SER A 222 12.23 -11.50 7.97
C SER A 222 12.42 -12.69 8.93
N TYR A 223 13.52 -13.40 8.76
CA TYR A 223 13.98 -14.39 9.71
C TYR A 223 15.45 -14.16 10.05
N THR A 224 15.92 -14.71 11.17
CA THR A 224 17.34 -14.76 11.50
C THR A 224 17.77 -16.21 11.67
N LEU A 225 18.81 -16.63 10.96
CA LEU A 225 19.43 -17.94 11.10
C LEU A 225 20.81 -17.79 11.76
N ASP A 226 21.04 -18.50 12.87
CA ASP A 226 22.34 -18.58 13.53
C ASP A 226 22.57 -20.01 14.05
N GLY A 227 23.25 -20.82 13.24
CA GLY A 227 23.28 -22.27 13.42
C GLY A 227 21.86 -22.87 13.37
N SER A 228 21.43 -23.51 14.46
CA SER A 228 20.06 -24.00 14.64
C SER A 228 19.10 -22.99 15.27
N SER A 229 19.56 -21.80 15.64
CA SER A 229 18.70 -20.69 16.09
C SER A 229 17.91 -20.16 14.89
N LEU A 230 16.59 -20.06 15.05
CA LEU A 230 15.68 -19.53 14.05
C LEU A 230 14.68 -18.61 14.75
N THR A 231 14.66 -17.33 14.39
CA THR A 231 13.59 -16.42 14.80
C THR A 231 12.86 -15.90 13.56
N ILE A 232 11.54 -15.70 13.66
CA ILE A 232 10.68 -15.26 12.56
C ILE A 232 9.96 -13.98 12.99
N GLN A 233 10.26 -12.87 12.30
CA GLN A 233 9.55 -11.62 12.48
C GLN A 233 8.49 -11.48 11.36
N LEU A 234 7.25 -11.78 11.72
CA LEU A 234 6.10 -11.61 10.83
C LEU A 234 5.89 -10.12 10.52
N GLY A 235 5.77 -9.79 9.23
CA GLY A 235 5.34 -8.49 8.75
C GLY A 235 3.80 -8.40 8.64
N PRO A 236 3.27 -7.46 7.83
CA PRO A 236 1.83 -7.31 7.64
C PRO A 236 1.22 -8.56 6.97
N SER A 237 -0.05 -8.82 7.31
CA SER A 237 -0.87 -9.88 6.73
C SER A 237 -2.02 -9.29 5.93
N THR A 238 -2.46 -10.00 4.89
CA THR A 238 -3.64 -9.64 4.09
C THR A 238 -4.96 -9.63 4.88
N MET A 239 -5.03 -10.24 6.07
CA MET A 239 -6.20 -10.25 6.98
C MET A 239 -7.56 -10.67 6.34
N ALA A 240 -7.52 -11.45 5.27
CA ALA A 240 -8.69 -12.09 4.69
C ALA A 240 -9.27 -13.16 5.63
N PHE A 241 -10.57 -13.44 5.51
CA PHE A 241 -11.23 -14.49 6.29
C PHE A 241 -11.23 -15.82 5.51
N CYS A 242 -10.36 -16.75 5.88
CA CYS A 242 -10.18 -18.02 5.16
C CYS A 242 -11.22 -19.11 5.51
N GLY A 243 -12.21 -18.81 6.36
CA GLY A 243 -13.28 -19.73 6.75
C GLY A 243 -13.19 -20.22 8.20
N GLU A 244 -14.29 -20.76 8.73
CA GLU A 244 -14.38 -21.20 10.13
C GLU A 244 -13.53 -22.45 10.47
N GLU A 245 -13.07 -23.18 9.45
CA GLU A 245 -12.22 -24.37 9.59
C GLU A 245 -10.73 -24.06 9.35
N SER A 246 -10.37 -22.80 9.07
CA SER A 246 -9.00 -22.38 8.81
C SER A 246 -8.13 -22.40 10.08
N LEU A 247 -6.84 -22.67 9.89
CA LEU A 247 -5.82 -22.65 10.94
C LEU A 247 -4.92 -21.40 10.85
N ASP A 248 -5.21 -20.43 9.98
CA ASP A 248 -4.35 -19.28 9.64
C ASP A 248 -3.82 -18.52 10.88
N GLN A 249 -4.70 -18.16 11.80
CA GLN A 249 -4.34 -17.47 13.05
C GLN A 249 -3.53 -18.35 14.01
N GLN A 250 -3.75 -19.67 13.99
CA GLN A 250 -2.98 -20.62 14.80
C GLN A 250 -1.60 -20.87 14.20
N PHE A 251 -1.49 -20.87 12.87
CA PHE A 251 -0.25 -21.04 12.12
C PHE A 251 0.67 -19.84 12.33
N LEU A 252 0.21 -18.64 11.96
CA LEU A 252 0.93 -17.38 12.17
C LEU A 252 1.23 -17.15 13.66
N GLY A 253 0.24 -17.39 14.53
CA GLY A 253 0.41 -17.26 15.97
C GLY A 253 1.47 -18.18 16.58
N LYS A 254 1.81 -19.31 15.94
CA LYS A 254 2.89 -20.22 16.35
C LYS A 254 4.24 -19.83 15.73
N LEU A 255 4.26 -19.42 14.46
CA LEU A 255 5.49 -18.97 13.77
C LEU A 255 6.18 -17.81 14.50
N GLY A 256 5.41 -16.87 15.03
CA GLY A 256 5.92 -15.76 15.85
C GLY A 256 6.54 -16.16 17.21
N PHE A 257 6.52 -17.44 17.59
CA PHE A 257 7.20 -17.97 18.79
C PHE A 257 8.30 -18.99 18.48
N VAL A 258 8.71 -19.15 17.22
CA VAL A 258 9.84 -20.04 16.87
C VAL A 258 11.14 -19.50 17.49
N ALA A 259 11.97 -20.40 18.02
CA ALA A 259 13.26 -20.10 18.65
C ALA A 259 14.43 -20.82 17.97
N ALA A 260 14.17 -22.03 17.49
CA ALA A 260 15.18 -22.92 16.93
C ALA A 260 14.52 -23.90 15.95
N TYR A 261 15.34 -24.61 15.19
CA TYR A 261 14.89 -25.68 14.33
C TYR A 261 15.82 -26.89 14.35
N VAL A 262 15.31 -28.03 13.88
CA VAL A 262 16.05 -29.25 13.62
C VAL A 262 15.45 -29.98 12.42
N MET A 263 16.27 -30.72 11.67
CA MET A 263 15.79 -31.62 10.62
C MET A 263 15.53 -33.02 11.19
N ASP A 264 14.34 -33.58 10.93
CA ASP A 264 14.03 -34.99 11.18
C ASP A 264 13.84 -35.72 9.85
N GLY A 265 14.94 -36.29 9.35
CA GLY A 265 15.03 -36.79 7.98
C GLY A 265 14.89 -35.65 6.97
N ASP A 266 13.90 -35.75 6.09
CA ASP A 266 13.58 -34.71 5.11
C ASP A 266 12.64 -33.62 5.67
N ASN A 267 12.12 -33.77 6.90
CA ASN A 267 11.16 -32.84 7.50
C ASN A 267 11.85 -31.73 8.31
N LEU A 268 11.34 -30.51 8.22
CA LEU A 268 11.74 -29.39 9.07
C LEU A 268 10.88 -29.37 10.34
N VAL A 269 11.51 -29.36 11.52
CA VAL A 269 10.85 -29.24 12.82
C VAL A 269 11.27 -27.94 13.47
N MET A 270 10.33 -27.01 13.67
CA MET A 270 10.55 -25.74 14.37
C MET A 270 10.15 -25.88 15.84
N ASN A 271 11.07 -25.55 16.75
CA ASN A 271 10.84 -25.57 18.19
C ASN A 271 10.40 -24.18 18.67
N LEU A 272 9.31 -24.11 19.45
CA LEU A 272 8.80 -22.86 19.98
C LEU A 272 9.42 -22.52 21.35
N GLN A 273 9.47 -21.23 21.67
CA GLN A 273 9.91 -20.69 22.95
C GLN A 273 9.12 -21.27 24.15
N ALA A 274 9.79 -21.33 25.31
CA ALA A 274 9.20 -21.69 26.61
C ALA A 274 8.43 -23.03 26.61
N ASP A 275 8.98 -24.04 25.93
CA ASP A 275 8.43 -25.40 25.82
C ASP A 275 6.99 -25.44 25.27
N ALA A 276 6.59 -24.46 24.44
CA ALA A 276 5.24 -24.36 23.92
C ALA A 276 4.86 -25.45 22.90
N GLY A 277 5.84 -26.17 22.34
CA GLY A 277 5.66 -27.30 21.42
C GLY A 277 6.52 -27.21 20.16
N ASN A 278 6.26 -28.11 19.22
CA ASN A 278 6.97 -28.23 17.95
C ASN A 278 6.00 -28.09 16.78
N MET A 279 6.38 -27.34 15.73
CA MET A 279 5.72 -27.38 14.42
C MET A 279 6.53 -28.27 13.49
N ILE A 280 5.86 -29.16 12.75
CA ILE A 280 6.47 -30.13 11.85
C ILE A 280 6.03 -29.82 10.42
N PHE A 281 6.98 -29.78 9.50
CA PHE A 281 6.78 -29.44 8.10
C PHE A 281 7.37 -30.52 7.19
N ALA A 282 6.61 -30.91 6.16
CA ALA A 282 7.12 -31.70 5.06
C ALA A 282 7.89 -30.80 4.06
N ASN A 283 8.91 -31.36 3.43
CA ASN A 283 9.59 -30.73 2.30
C ASN A 283 8.68 -30.81 1.05
N GLY A 284 8.16 -29.67 0.60
CA GLY A 284 7.34 -29.53 -0.60
C GLY A 284 8.13 -29.42 -1.92
N GLY A 285 9.45 -29.59 -1.87
CA GLY A 285 10.38 -29.39 -2.97
C GLY A 285 11.04 -28.00 -2.97
N PRO A 286 12.09 -27.80 -3.78
CA PRO A 286 12.64 -26.47 -4.04
C PRO A 286 11.60 -25.60 -4.76
N VAL A 287 11.70 -24.28 -4.60
CA VAL A 287 10.76 -23.30 -5.20
C VAL A 287 10.59 -23.50 -6.71
N GLU A 288 11.66 -23.88 -7.43
CA GLU A 288 11.60 -24.19 -8.88
C GLU A 288 10.74 -25.43 -9.21
N GLU A 289 10.76 -26.49 -8.39
CA GLU A 289 9.95 -27.69 -8.63
C GLU A 289 8.51 -27.54 -8.14
N ALA A 290 8.28 -26.75 -7.07
CA ALA A 290 6.94 -26.35 -6.66
C ALA A 290 6.21 -25.52 -7.74
N MET A 291 6.98 -24.76 -8.55
CA MET A 291 6.50 -24.01 -9.72
C MET A 291 6.37 -24.87 -10.99
N ALA A 292 6.94 -26.08 -11.03
CA ALA A 292 6.90 -26.98 -12.20
C ALA A 292 5.54 -27.71 -12.36
N GLY A 293 4.50 -27.29 -11.63
CA GLY A 293 3.18 -27.92 -11.58
C GLY A 293 2.34 -27.83 -12.85
N GLU A 294 2.64 -26.89 -13.77
CA GLU A 294 1.96 -26.78 -15.07
C GLU A 294 2.90 -26.22 -16.17
N GLU A 295 3.31 -27.05 -17.14
CA GLU A 295 4.17 -26.62 -18.26
C GLU A 295 3.42 -25.72 -19.26
N MET A 296 3.83 -24.45 -19.39
CA MET A 296 3.76 -23.74 -20.69
C MET A 296 4.96 -22.80 -20.92
N ALA A 297 5.89 -23.29 -21.74
CA ALA A 297 6.62 -22.52 -22.77
C ALA A 297 7.23 -21.14 -22.42
N GLY A 298 8.33 -21.15 -21.64
CA GLY A 298 9.54 -20.42 -22.02
C GLY A 298 9.43 -18.90 -22.22
N GLY A 299 8.86 -18.20 -21.25
CA GLY A 299 9.14 -16.78 -21.00
C GLY A 299 10.15 -16.63 -19.85
N GLU A 300 10.93 -15.56 -19.87
CA GLU A 300 11.59 -15.05 -18.66
C GLU A 300 10.48 -14.63 -17.69
N ALA A 301 10.55 -15.04 -16.42
CA ALA A 301 9.47 -14.81 -15.47
C ALA A 301 9.20 -13.29 -15.38
N PRO A 302 7.94 -12.83 -15.50
CA PRO A 302 7.68 -11.42 -15.63
C PRO A 302 8.15 -10.70 -14.37
N VAL A 303 9.08 -9.76 -14.57
CA VAL A 303 9.32 -8.70 -13.59
C VAL A 303 7.96 -8.09 -13.27
N PRO A 304 7.60 -7.87 -11.98
CA PRO A 304 6.31 -7.29 -11.65
C PRO A 304 6.10 -5.97 -12.39
N ALA A 305 4.85 -5.64 -12.68
CA ALA A 305 4.43 -4.57 -13.59
C ALA A 305 4.68 -3.14 -13.05
N ILE A 306 5.92 -2.88 -12.65
CA ILE A 306 6.50 -1.60 -12.26
C ILE A 306 7.55 -1.15 -13.28
N THR A 307 8.04 -2.06 -14.13
CA THR A 307 8.98 -1.76 -15.22
C THR A 307 8.27 -1.36 -16.50
N GLY A 308 8.90 -0.49 -17.30
CA GLY A 308 8.30 0.14 -18.48
C GLY A 308 7.29 1.25 -18.14
N ILE A 309 6.77 1.27 -16.91
CA ILE A 309 5.84 2.27 -16.40
C ILE A 309 6.56 3.54 -15.94
N THR A 310 5.95 4.70 -16.18
CA THR A 310 6.41 5.98 -15.65
C THR A 310 5.59 6.33 -14.41
N TRP A 311 6.23 6.20 -13.26
CA TRP A 311 5.69 6.44 -11.94
C TRP A 311 5.86 7.91 -11.55
N GLN A 312 4.83 8.50 -10.95
CA GLN A 312 4.78 9.90 -10.54
C GLN A 312 4.58 9.99 -9.03
N TRP A 313 5.47 10.66 -8.32
CA TRP A 313 5.46 10.74 -6.85
C TRP A 313 4.33 11.66 -6.38
N VAL A 314 3.29 11.07 -5.79
CA VAL A 314 2.04 11.79 -5.42
C VAL A 314 1.90 12.05 -3.93
N ASN A 315 2.48 11.21 -3.06
CA ASN A 315 2.43 11.39 -1.61
C ASN A 315 3.70 10.86 -0.93
N PHE A 316 4.02 11.43 0.23
CA PHE A 316 5.05 10.94 1.13
C PHE A 316 4.51 10.86 2.56
N THR A 317 4.57 9.67 3.16
CA THR A 317 4.20 9.46 4.56
C THR A 317 5.43 9.46 5.45
N ASP A 318 5.62 10.57 6.17
CA ASP A 318 6.66 10.74 7.19
C ASP A 318 6.15 10.17 8.54
N PRO A 319 6.89 9.32 9.24
CA PRO A 319 6.37 8.62 10.43
C PRO A 319 6.25 9.51 11.68
N VAL A 320 6.68 10.77 11.63
CA VAL A 320 6.57 11.73 12.74
C VAL A 320 5.43 12.75 12.51
N SER A 321 5.17 13.10 11.25
CA SER A 321 4.24 14.17 10.84
C SER A 321 3.05 13.70 10.00
N GLY A 322 3.09 12.48 9.47
CA GLY A 322 2.01 11.84 8.71
C GLY A 322 2.14 11.98 7.18
N PRO A 323 1.06 11.63 6.43
CA PRO A 323 1.02 11.79 4.98
C PRO A 323 1.08 13.27 4.56
N GLN A 324 1.88 13.53 3.52
CA GLN A 324 2.06 14.84 2.88
C GLN A 324 1.91 14.65 1.37
N ASP A 325 0.98 15.38 0.76
CA ASP A 325 0.77 15.31 -0.68
C ASP A 325 1.84 16.12 -1.45
N ILE A 326 2.33 15.56 -2.55
CA ILE A 326 3.36 16.18 -3.37
C ILE A 326 2.70 17.18 -4.31
N VAL A 327 2.98 18.46 -4.10
CA VAL A 327 2.50 19.56 -4.96
C VAL A 327 3.28 19.55 -6.28
N GLN A 328 2.55 19.65 -7.40
CA GLN A 328 3.09 19.50 -8.76
C GLN A 328 3.83 18.15 -8.94
N PRO A 329 3.14 17.01 -8.70
CA PRO A 329 3.76 15.69 -8.69
C PRO A 329 4.36 15.31 -10.05
N GLU A 330 3.89 15.92 -11.15
CA GLU A 330 4.47 15.80 -12.49
C GLU A 330 5.91 16.34 -12.62
N ARG A 331 6.42 17.08 -11.63
CA ARG A 331 7.84 17.43 -11.52
C ARG A 331 8.70 16.26 -11.02
N TYR A 332 8.12 15.24 -10.38
CA TYR A 332 8.82 14.15 -9.69
C TYR A 332 8.41 12.80 -10.26
N GLN A 333 9.11 12.33 -11.29
CA GLN A 333 8.77 11.12 -12.03
C GLN A 333 9.96 10.16 -12.10
N MET A 334 9.70 8.85 -12.19
CA MET A 334 10.70 7.82 -12.44
C MET A 334 10.17 6.74 -13.40
N THR A 335 11.05 6.18 -14.21
CA THR A 335 10.78 5.04 -15.10
C THR A 335 11.82 3.96 -14.85
N LEU A 336 11.39 2.81 -14.35
CA LEU A 336 12.22 1.61 -14.19
C LEU A 336 12.24 0.89 -15.54
N ASN A 337 13.37 0.87 -16.26
CA ASN A 337 13.46 0.26 -17.59
C ASN A 337 13.83 -1.22 -17.47
N GLU A 338 13.25 -2.08 -18.32
CA GLU A 338 13.46 -3.55 -18.34
C GLU A 338 14.95 -3.99 -18.42
N ASP A 339 15.87 -3.10 -18.82
CA ASP A 339 17.31 -3.36 -18.86
C ASP A 339 18.06 -3.10 -17.54
N GLY A 340 17.34 -2.81 -16.45
CA GLY A 340 17.91 -2.51 -15.12
C GLY A 340 18.40 -1.07 -14.96
N THR A 341 18.13 -0.18 -15.92
CA THR A 341 18.39 1.27 -15.79
C THR A 341 17.17 2.01 -15.27
N ILE A 342 17.38 3.08 -14.49
CA ILE A 342 16.30 3.98 -14.06
C ILE A 342 16.49 5.37 -14.68
N ASN A 343 15.41 5.92 -15.25
CA ASN A 343 15.32 7.32 -15.64
C ASN A 343 14.53 8.08 -14.55
N ILE A 344 15.03 9.21 -14.07
CA ILE A 344 14.37 10.01 -13.03
C ILE A 344 14.32 11.47 -13.49
N LYS A 345 13.15 12.08 -13.36
CA LYS A 345 12.93 13.52 -13.39
C LYS A 345 12.80 14.01 -11.95
N ALA A 346 13.84 14.66 -11.45
CA ALA A 346 13.87 15.33 -10.16
C ALA A 346 13.69 16.84 -10.39
N ASP A 347 12.45 17.23 -10.63
CA ASP A 347 12.04 18.59 -10.98
C ASP A 347 12.74 19.12 -12.24
N CYS A 348 13.66 20.08 -12.08
CA CYS A 348 14.40 20.69 -13.18
C CYS A 348 15.59 19.84 -13.64
N ASN A 349 15.96 18.83 -12.84
CA ASN A 349 17.08 17.94 -13.12
C ASN A 349 16.59 16.58 -13.62
N THR A 350 17.28 16.04 -14.62
CA THR A 350 17.23 14.62 -14.94
C THR A 350 18.39 13.88 -14.28
N VAL A 351 18.11 12.70 -13.75
CA VAL A 351 19.06 11.75 -13.18
C VAL A 351 18.91 10.44 -13.92
N SER A 352 20.01 9.83 -14.35
CA SER A 352 20.01 8.42 -14.75
C SER A 352 20.70 7.59 -13.67
N GLY A 353 20.29 6.34 -13.53
CA GLY A 353 20.86 5.40 -12.58
C GLY A 353 20.68 3.95 -13.00
N THR A 354 20.95 3.04 -12.08
CA THR A 354 20.61 1.62 -12.20
C THR A 354 19.77 1.20 -11.00
N TYR A 355 18.94 0.19 -11.17
CA TYR A 355 18.22 -0.44 -10.07
C TYR A 355 18.37 -1.96 -10.14
N THR A 356 18.19 -2.61 -9.00
CA THR A 356 18.01 -4.06 -8.90
C THR A 356 16.71 -4.35 -8.16
N LEU A 357 16.08 -5.47 -8.49
CA LEU A 357 14.93 -6.02 -7.77
C LEU A 357 15.30 -7.44 -7.32
N ASP A 358 14.95 -7.79 -6.09
CA ASP A 358 15.12 -9.14 -5.56
C ASP A 358 13.92 -9.45 -4.66
N GLY A 359 12.96 -10.24 -5.16
CA GLY A 359 11.63 -10.34 -4.55
C GLY A 359 10.96 -8.96 -4.44
N SER A 360 10.61 -8.55 -3.22
CA SER A 360 10.08 -7.21 -2.89
C SER A 360 11.16 -6.19 -2.51
N ASN A 361 12.44 -6.56 -2.53
CA ASN A 361 13.53 -5.61 -2.35
C ASN A 361 13.72 -4.77 -3.62
N ILE A 362 14.08 -3.50 -3.45
CA ILE A 362 14.59 -2.62 -4.50
C ILE A 362 15.86 -1.93 -4.00
N GLU A 363 16.92 -1.91 -4.80
CA GLU A 363 18.05 -1.01 -4.58
C GLU A 363 18.13 -0.06 -5.77
N ILE A 364 18.04 1.25 -5.51
CA ILE A 364 18.21 2.30 -6.53
C ILE A 364 19.57 2.94 -6.33
N ILE A 365 20.43 2.88 -7.35
CA ILE A 365 21.74 3.51 -7.36
C ILE A 365 21.69 4.72 -8.29
N LEU A 366 21.67 5.92 -7.70
CA LEU A 366 21.68 7.16 -8.46
C LEU A 366 23.02 7.40 -9.16
N GLY A 367 22.94 7.65 -10.47
CA GLY A 367 24.08 7.96 -11.32
C GLY A 367 24.22 9.46 -11.59
N PRO A 368 24.64 9.87 -12.81
CA PRO A 368 24.82 11.27 -13.15
C PRO A 368 23.49 12.06 -13.14
N THR A 369 23.34 12.94 -12.16
CA THR A 369 22.36 14.02 -12.20
C THR A 369 22.85 15.20 -13.05
N THR A 370 21.93 15.88 -13.70
CA THR A 370 22.17 17.26 -14.14
C THR A 370 22.31 18.18 -12.92
N LEU A 371 23.09 19.26 -13.04
CA LEU A 371 23.32 20.20 -11.93
C LEU A 371 22.76 21.58 -12.27
N ALA A 372 21.48 21.61 -12.66
CA ALA A 372 20.68 22.83 -12.68
C ALA A 372 20.24 23.17 -11.25
N ALA A 373 20.21 24.47 -10.93
CA ALA A 373 19.61 24.95 -9.70
C ALA A 373 18.10 25.02 -9.90
N CYS A 374 17.36 24.11 -9.25
CA CYS A 374 15.90 24.09 -9.30
C CYS A 374 15.29 25.23 -8.46
N PRO A 375 13.99 25.52 -8.63
CA PRO A 375 13.26 26.49 -7.81
C PRO A 375 13.39 26.27 -6.29
N GLU A 376 13.17 27.31 -5.48
CA GLU A 376 13.35 27.24 -4.01
C GLU A 376 12.29 26.37 -3.30
N ASP A 377 11.19 26.05 -3.99
CA ASP A 377 10.15 25.08 -3.60
C ASP A 377 10.46 23.63 -4.02
N SER A 378 11.57 23.39 -4.72
CA SER A 378 11.90 22.09 -5.28
C SER A 378 12.18 21.03 -4.22
N LEU A 379 11.48 19.91 -4.30
CA LEU A 379 11.76 18.70 -3.51
C LEU A 379 12.83 17.81 -4.16
N ALA A 380 13.51 18.24 -5.24
CA ALA A 380 14.42 17.40 -6.02
C ALA A 380 15.52 16.72 -5.17
N ASP A 381 16.09 17.43 -4.20
CA ASP A 381 17.09 16.87 -3.29
C ASP A 381 16.49 15.83 -2.33
N GLN A 382 15.27 16.04 -1.84
CA GLN A 382 14.55 15.07 -0.98
C GLN A 382 14.12 13.85 -1.79
N PHE A 383 13.59 14.05 -3.00
CA PHE A 383 13.18 12.99 -3.91
C PHE A 383 14.34 12.05 -4.24
N GLN A 384 15.51 12.60 -4.58
CA GLN A 384 16.73 11.82 -4.79
C GLN A 384 17.19 11.09 -3.52
N GLN A 385 17.26 11.76 -2.36
CA GLN A 385 17.65 11.12 -1.09
C GLN A 385 16.68 9.98 -0.70
N ASN A 386 15.39 10.15 -0.94
CA ASN A 386 14.39 9.14 -0.66
C ASN A 386 14.53 7.94 -1.63
N LEU A 387 14.72 8.18 -2.93
CA LEU A 387 14.97 7.09 -3.89
C LEU A 387 16.25 6.29 -3.55
N ASP A 388 17.34 6.96 -3.19
CA ASP A 388 18.61 6.32 -2.74
C ASP A 388 18.44 5.52 -1.43
N ALA A 389 17.44 5.87 -0.62
CA ALA A 389 17.08 5.22 0.65
C ALA A 389 15.95 4.17 0.53
N ALA A 390 15.29 4.03 -0.62
CA ALA A 390 14.22 3.06 -0.85
C ALA A 390 14.77 1.64 -0.81
N ARG A 391 14.14 0.72 -0.05
CA ARG A 391 14.63 -0.66 0.09
C ARG A 391 13.58 -1.74 -0.13
N ILE A 392 12.31 -1.46 0.12
CA ILE A 392 11.20 -2.37 -0.17
C ILE A 392 10.25 -1.64 -1.12
N TYR A 393 9.68 -2.37 -2.07
CA TYR A 393 8.58 -1.89 -2.90
C TYR A 393 7.38 -2.83 -2.81
N PHE A 394 6.19 -2.26 -2.96
CA PHE A 394 4.95 -3.02 -3.07
C PHE A 394 3.89 -2.23 -3.87
N MET A 395 2.83 -2.91 -4.28
CA MET A 395 1.69 -2.29 -4.97
C MET A 395 0.50 -2.17 -4.02
N GLU A 396 -0.14 -1.01 -3.96
CA GLU A 396 -1.39 -0.81 -3.23
C GLU A 396 -2.38 -0.02 -4.11
N ASN A 397 -3.58 -0.56 -4.33
CA ASN A 397 -4.66 0.08 -5.12
C ASN A 397 -4.28 0.51 -6.56
N GLY A 398 -3.17 -0.01 -7.12
CA GLY A 398 -2.63 0.36 -8.44
C GLY A 398 -1.43 1.32 -8.38
N ASP A 399 -1.17 1.91 -7.22
CA ASP A 399 0.00 2.74 -6.96
C ASP A 399 1.21 1.90 -6.51
N LEU A 400 2.42 2.33 -6.89
CA LEU A 400 3.69 1.80 -6.42
C LEU A 400 4.11 2.53 -5.15
N LEU A 401 4.34 1.79 -4.06
CA LEU A 401 4.88 2.33 -2.82
C LEU A 401 6.32 1.86 -2.63
N LEU A 402 7.19 2.78 -2.21
CA LEU A 402 8.58 2.52 -1.83
C LEU A 402 8.77 2.85 -0.36
N ASP A 403 9.08 1.84 0.46
CA ASP A 403 9.42 2.02 1.88
C ASP A 403 10.91 2.35 2.03
N LEU A 404 11.18 3.36 2.85
CA LEU A 404 12.52 3.90 3.09
C LEU A 404 13.15 3.28 4.34
N MET A 405 14.45 2.99 4.23
CA MET A 405 15.24 2.35 5.26
C MET A 405 15.28 3.17 6.58
N ALA A 406 15.32 2.45 7.72
CA ALA A 406 15.47 3.01 9.07
C ALA A 406 14.39 4.04 9.49
N ASP A 407 13.12 3.66 9.33
CA ASP A 407 11.94 4.51 9.59
C ASP A 407 11.98 5.84 8.81
N GLY A 408 12.50 5.81 7.57
CA GLY A 408 12.60 6.99 6.71
C GLY A 408 11.26 7.49 6.16
N GLY A 409 10.20 6.68 6.26
CA GLY A 409 8.87 6.93 5.70
C GLY A 409 8.57 6.13 4.45
N THR A 410 7.43 6.42 3.82
CA THR A 410 6.95 5.71 2.62
C THR A 410 6.69 6.71 1.50
N MET A 411 7.29 6.50 0.33
CA MET A 411 6.93 7.21 -0.90
C MET A 411 5.79 6.48 -1.60
N ARG A 412 4.77 7.19 -2.09
CA ARG A 412 3.69 6.63 -2.90
C ARG A 412 3.68 7.29 -4.27
N PHE A 413 3.65 6.46 -5.32
CA PHE A 413 3.68 6.86 -6.71
C PHE A 413 2.47 6.31 -7.45
N SER A 414 1.83 7.13 -8.28
CA SER A 414 0.81 6.66 -9.22
C SER A 414 1.42 6.45 -10.60
N ASP A 415 0.94 5.48 -11.36
CA ASP A 415 1.29 5.36 -12.78
C ASP A 415 0.67 6.54 -13.53
N THR A 416 1.45 7.23 -14.36
CA THR A 416 0.94 8.31 -15.22
C THR A 416 -0.13 7.84 -16.23
N ASN A 417 -0.32 6.53 -16.37
CA ASN A 417 -1.25 5.84 -17.25
C ASN A 417 -2.22 4.92 -16.47
N ALA A 418 -2.27 5.05 -15.12
CA ALA A 418 -3.08 4.19 -14.25
C ALA A 418 -4.54 4.13 -14.73
N ALA A 419 -5.06 2.92 -14.93
CA ALA A 419 -6.47 2.75 -15.24
C ALA A 419 -7.34 3.15 -14.03
N PRO A 420 -8.44 3.90 -14.21
CA PRO A 420 -9.34 4.25 -13.13
C PRO A 420 -9.86 3.03 -12.36
N PRO A 421 -10.17 3.16 -11.06
CA PRO A 421 -10.57 2.03 -10.22
C PRO A 421 -11.83 1.35 -10.76
N LEU A 422 -11.83 0.02 -10.84
CA LEU A 422 -12.94 -0.74 -11.42
C LEU A 422 -14.29 -0.43 -10.78
N ALA A 423 -14.30 -0.32 -9.44
CA ALA A 423 -15.45 0.13 -8.66
C ALA A 423 -15.37 1.64 -8.39
N GLY A 424 -16.53 2.29 -8.26
CA GLY A 424 -16.66 3.74 -8.11
C GLY A 424 -16.65 4.49 -9.45
N THR A 425 -15.80 4.10 -10.40
CA THR A 425 -15.79 4.69 -11.75
C THR A 425 -17.04 4.30 -12.55
N THR A 426 -17.55 5.26 -13.34
CA THR A 426 -18.58 5.02 -14.36
C THR A 426 -17.91 4.77 -15.70
N TRP A 427 -18.17 3.59 -16.27
CA TRP A 427 -17.57 3.08 -17.49
C TRP A 427 -18.55 3.17 -18.66
N GLN A 428 -18.15 3.81 -19.76
CA GLN A 428 -18.91 3.88 -21.00
C GLN A 428 -18.46 2.78 -21.96
N TRP A 429 -19.40 2.03 -22.55
CA TRP A 429 -19.11 0.96 -23.51
C TRP A 429 -18.75 1.54 -24.87
N VAL A 430 -17.47 1.49 -25.25
CA VAL A 430 -16.91 2.12 -26.47
C VAL A 430 -16.68 1.13 -27.61
N GLY A 431 -16.51 -0.17 -27.32
CA GLY A 431 -16.18 -1.16 -28.36
C GLY A 431 -16.57 -2.59 -28.02
N PHE A 432 -16.64 -3.44 -29.04
CA PHE A 432 -16.92 -4.86 -28.91
C PHE A 432 -16.20 -5.68 -29.98
N VAL A 433 -15.46 -6.72 -29.56
CA VAL A 433 -14.74 -7.64 -30.45
C VAL A 433 -15.53 -8.95 -30.55
N ASP A 434 -16.22 -9.16 -31.69
CA ASP A 434 -16.84 -10.44 -32.04
C ASP A 434 -15.78 -11.37 -32.68
N PRO A 435 -15.49 -12.56 -32.12
CA PRO A 435 -14.43 -13.45 -32.62
C PRO A 435 -14.78 -14.14 -33.95
N VAL A 436 -15.98 -13.91 -34.49
CA VAL A 436 -16.47 -14.44 -35.77
C VAL A 436 -16.64 -13.33 -36.83
N ALA A 437 -16.41 -12.06 -36.48
CA ALA A 437 -16.52 -10.91 -37.37
C ALA A 437 -15.17 -10.45 -37.96
N ASP A 438 -15.22 -9.74 -39.09
CA ASP A 438 -14.05 -9.05 -39.67
C ASP A 438 -13.77 -7.72 -38.93
N GLY A 439 -13.35 -7.82 -37.66
CA GLY A 439 -12.85 -6.70 -36.84
C GLY A 439 -13.79 -6.20 -35.72
N PRO A 440 -13.32 -5.23 -34.91
CA PRO A 440 -14.09 -4.67 -33.80
C PRO A 440 -15.28 -3.83 -34.28
N GLN A 441 -16.39 -3.92 -33.53
CA GLN A 441 -17.51 -3.00 -33.59
C GLN A 441 -17.24 -1.82 -32.64
N GLU A 442 -17.14 -0.61 -33.17
CA GLU A 442 -17.16 0.63 -32.38
C GLU A 442 -18.61 0.96 -31.95
N ILE A 443 -18.78 1.56 -30.77
CA ILE A 443 -20.07 2.03 -30.24
C ILE A 443 -20.14 3.54 -30.43
N SER A 444 -21.01 4.00 -31.35
CA SER A 444 -21.02 5.39 -31.83
C SER A 444 -21.57 6.44 -30.86
N GLN A 445 -22.25 6.01 -29.79
CA GLN A 445 -22.80 6.85 -28.72
C GLN A 445 -22.60 6.15 -27.37
N PRO A 446 -21.35 6.06 -26.88
CA PRO A 446 -21.00 5.28 -25.70
C PRO A 446 -21.61 5.86 -24.40
N GLU A 447 -21.98 7.14 -24.41
CA GLU A 447 -22.72 7.82 -23.35
C GLU A 447 -24.17 7.31 -23.19
N ARG A 448 -24.68 6.49 -24.11
CA ARG A 448 -25.95 5.76 -23.93
C ARG A 448 -25.77 4.44 -23.18
N TYR A 449 -24.53 3.96 -22.95
CA TYR A 449 -24.24 2.62 -22.47
C TYR A 449 -23.25 2.65 -21.30
N GLU A 450 -23.72 3.03 -20.11
CA GLU A 450 -22.90 3.22 -18.91
C GLU A 450 -23.05 2.07 -17.91
N LEU A 451 -21.94 1.70 -17.26
CA LEU A 451 -21.81 0.73 -16.17
C LEU A 451 -21.05 1.38 -15.01
N THR A 452 -21.67 1.50 -13.84
CA THR A 452 -20.98 1.83 -12.58
C THR A 452 -21.04 0.60 -11.68
N LEU A 453 -19.88 0.11 -11.25
CA LEU A 453 -19.78 -0.93 -10.23
C LEU A 453 -19.65 -0.22 -8.87
N ASN A 454 -20.70 -0.24 -8.07
CA ASN A 454 -20.77 0.53 -6.81
C ASN A 454 -20.06 -0.24 -5.68
N GLU A 455 -19.33 0.45 -4.80
CA GLU A 455 -18.53 -0.15 -3.71
C GLU A 455 -19.32 -1.10 -2.76
N ASP A 456 -20.65 -1.03 -2.75
CA ASP A 456 -21.52 -1.91 -1.96
C ASP A 456 -21.87 -3.25 -2.63
N GLY A 457 -21.26 -3.56 -3.78
CA GLY A 457 -21.52 -4.77 -4.58
C GLY A 457 -22.74 -4.67 -5.50
N THR A 458 -23.37 -3.50 -5.61
CA THR A 458 -24.46 -3.26 -6.57
C THR A 458 -23.93 -2.69 -7.89
N ALA A 459 -24.65 -2.91 -8.99
CA ALA A 459 -24.32 -2.38 -10.31
C ALA A 459 -25.39 -1.38 -10.78
N SER A 460 -24.96 -0.20 -11.21
CA SER A 460 -25.79 0.81 -11.88
C SER A 460 -25.55 0.71 -13.38
N ILE A 461 -26.58 0.35 -14.17
CA ILE A 461 -26.43 0.12 -15.61
C ILE A 461 -27.43 0.99 -16.38
N LYS A 462 -26.94 1.82 -17.29
CA LYS A 462 -27.72 2.60 -18.27
C LYS A 462 -27.71 1.84 -19.58
N ALA A 463 -28.85 1.28 -19.94
CA ALA A 463 -29.08 0.58 -21.19
C ALA A 463 -29.90 1.51 -22.11
N ASP A 464 -29.22 2.49 -22.69
CA ASP A 464 -29.79 3.56 -23.51
C ASP A 464 -30.88 4.35 -22.74
N CYS A 465 -32.14 4.25 -23.15
CA CYS A 465 -33.25 4.93 -22.50
C CYS A 465 -33.72 4.24 -21.20
N ASN A 466 -33.16 3.05 -20.88
CA ASN A 466 -33.52 2.26 -19.71
C ASN A 466 -32.45 2.28 -18.63
N GLN A 467 -32.90 2.16 -17.39
CA GLN A 467 -32.07 2.06 -16.19
C GLN A 467 -32.26 0.67 -15.59
N VAL A 468 -31.13 -0.02 -15.35
CA VAL A 468 -31.08 -1.38 -14.82
C VAL A 468 -30.26 -1.38 -13.54
N SER A 469 -30.88 -1.87 -12.47
CA SER A 469 -30.18 -2.14 -11.21
C SER A 469 -29.73 -3.60 -11.17
N GLY A 470 -28.46 -3.86 -10.83
CA GLY A 470 -27.90 -5.20 -10.72
C GLY A 470 -27.08 -5.41 -9.45
N ALA A 471 -26.45 -6.57 -9.36
CA ALA A 471 -25.39 -6.88 -8.39
C ALA A 471 -24.16 -7.41 -9.14
N TYR A 472 -23.00 -7.37 -8.51
CA TYR A 472 -21.79 -7.98 -9.06
C TYR A 472 -20.93 -8.62 -7.96
N THR A 473 -20.03 -9.51 -8.37
CA THR A 473 -18.99 -10.10 -7.54
C THR A 473 -17.68 -10.16 -8.31
N ILE A 474 -16.55 -9.96 -7.63
CA ILE A 474 -15.20 -10.06 -8.16
C ILE A 474 -14.42 -11.12 -7.36
N ASP A 475 -13.59 -11.90 -8.04
CA ASP A 475 -12.62 -12.84 -7.45
C ASP A 475 -11.34 -12.86 -8.30
N GLY A 476 -10.30 -12.16 -7.85
CA GLY A 476 -9.14 -11.85 -8.70
C GLY A 476 -9.54 -11.05 -9.95
N SER A 477 -9.16 -11.52 -11.14
CA SER A 477 -9.63 -10.98 -12.43
C SER A 477 -10.99 -11.54 -12.88
N SER A 478 -11.59 -12.47 -12.13
CA SER A 478 -12.94 -12.98 -12.40
C SER A 478 -13.99 -11.95 -12.01
N ILE A 479 -15.00 -11.78 -12.84
CA ILE A 479 -16.16 -10.92 -12.57
C ILE A 479 -17.46 -11.65 -12.94
N GLU A 480 -18.48 -11.57 -12.11
CA GLU A 480 -19.85 -11.92 -12.48
C GLU A 480 -20.74 -10.70 -12.25
N ILE A 481 -21.42 -10.23 -13.30
CA ILE A 481 -22.44 -9.19 -13.22
C ILE A 481 -23.81 -9.84 -13.41
N LEU A 482 -24.73 -9.56 -12.48
CA LEU A 482 -26.11 -10.05 -12.51
C LEU A 482 -27.07 -8.86 -12.66
N PRO A 483 -27.45 -8.48 -13.90
CA PRO A 483 -28.47 -7.47 -14.14
C PRO A 483 -29.82 -7.89 -13.54
N GLY A 484 -30.44 -6.98 -12.80
CA GLY A 484 -31.70 -7.20 -12.09
C GLY A 484 -32.86 -6.41 -12.72
N PRO A 485 -33.71 -5.74 -11.93
CA PRO A 485 -34.84 -4.97 -12.45
C PRO A 485 -34.39 -3.86 -13.41
N SER A 486 -35.00 -3.87 -14.60
CA SER A 486 -34.88 -2.84 -15.64
C SER A 486 -36.17 -2.02 -15.74
N THR A 487 -36.07 -0.74 -16.11
CA THR A 487 -37.21 0.01 -16.63
C THR A 487 -37.67 -0.55 -17.98
N LEU A 488 -38.94 -0.33 -18.34
CA LEU A 488 -39.51 -0.83 -19.61
C LEU A 488 -39.98 0.33 -20.49
N ALA A 489 -39.08 1.28 -20.74
CA ALA A 489 -39.24 2.28 -21.78
C ALA A 489 -38.90 1.68 -23.16
N ALA A 490 -39.60 2.12 -24.19
CA ALA A 490 -39.30 1.75 -25.57
C ALA A 490 -38.23 2.69 -26.12
N CYS A 491 -37.00 2.20 -26.26
CA CYS A 491 -35.86 2.95 -26.78
C CYS A 491 -35.93 3.08 -28.32
N PRO A 492 -35.09 3.93 -28.93
CA PRO A 492 -34.95 4.05 -30.39
C PRO A 492 -34.66 2.72 -31.12
N GLU A 493 -34.94 2.65 -32.42
CA GLU A 493 -34.75 1.42 -33.22
C GLU A 493 -33.27 1.04 -33.43
N ASP A 494 -32.36 1.98 -33.20
CA ASP A 494 -30.89 1.84 -33.18
C ASP A 494 -30.30 1.39 -31.82
N SER A 495 -31.15 1.21 -30.80
CA SER A 495 -30.71 0.89 -29.44
C SER A 495 -29.99 -0.46 -29.35
N LEU A 496 -28.77 -0.44 -28.79
CA LEU A 496 -28.01 -1.64 -28.43
C LEU A 496 -28.29 -2.09 -26.97
N GLY A 497 -29.26 -1.50 -26.27
CA GLY A 497 -29.47 -1.70 -24.84
C GLY A 497 -29.70 -3.16 -24.42
N ASP A 498 -30.46 -3.92 -25.23
CA ASP A 498 -30.67 -5.36 -24.99
C ASP A 498 -29.36 -6.16 -25.17
N GLN A 499 -28.55 -5.83 -26.18
CA GLN A 499 -27.23 -6.46 -26.40
C GLN A 499 -26.26 -6.12 -25.27
N PHE A 500 -26.23 -4.87 -24.82
CA PHE A 500 -25.36 -4.41 -23.74
C PHE A 500 -25.61 -5.18 -22.44
N VAL A 501 -26.88 -5.25 -22.01
CA VAL A 501 -27.27 -5.99 -20.78
C VAL A 501 -27.06 -7.50 -20.94
N GLN A 502 -27.31 -8.05 -22.14
CA GLN A 502 -27.02 -9.47 -22.42
C GLN A 502 -25.52 -9.77 -22.31
N ASN A 503 -24.66 -8.93 -22.88
CA ASN A 503 -23.21 -9.09 -22.85
C ASN A 503 -22.67 -8.99 -21.41
N LEU A 504 -23.11 -7.99 -20.63
CA LEU A 504 -22.74 -7.87 -19.20
C LEU A 504 -23.07 -9.14 -18.40
N THR A 505 -24.18 -9.81 -18.70
CA THR A 505 -24.57 -11.09 -18.05
C THR A 505 -23.58 -12.23 -18.34
N PHE A 506 -22.83 -12.15 -19.44
CA PHE A 506 -21.84 -13.15 -19.87
C PHE A 506 -20.38 -12.77 -19.57
N ALA A 507 -20.10 -11.56 -19.08
CA ALA A 507 -18.74 -11.16 -18.68
C ALA A 507 -18.19 -12.09 -17.59
N ARG A 508 -16.97 -12.60 -17.75
CA ARG A 508 -16.34 -13.53 -16.78
C ARG A 508 -14.93 -13.15 -16.36
N ILE A 509 -14.16 -12.49 -17.22
CA ILE A 509 -12.81 -12.02 -16.90
C ILE A 509 -12.78 -10.53 -17.22
N TYR A 510 -12.17 -9.72 -16.36
CA TYR A 510 -11.83 -8.34 -16.68
C TYR A 510 -10.32 -8.12 -16.66
N PHE A 511 -9.86 -7.14 -17.42
CA PHE A 511 -8.49 -6.63 -17.38
C PHE A 511 -8.46 -5.17 -17.85
N PHE A 512 -7.34 -4.49 -17.62
CA PHE A 512 -7.11 -3.12 -18.09
C PHE A 512 -6.03 -3.09 -19.16
N GLN A 513 -6.17 -2.18 -20.12
CA GLN A 513 -5.16 -1.91 -21.14
C GLN A 513 -5.26 -0.45 -21.59
N ASN A 514 -4.17 0.32 -21.49
CA ASN A 514 -4.09 1.73 -21.88
C ASN A 514 -5.17 2.63 -21.22
N GLY A 515 -5.51 2.36 -19.96
CA GLY A 515 -6.57 3.08 -19.22
C GLY A 515 -8.00 2.60 -19.49
N ASP A 516 -8.22 1.85 -20.57
CA ASP A 516 -9.52 1.22 -20.87
C ASP A 516 -9.70 -0.10 -20.11
N LEU A 517 -10.96 -0.37 -19.75
CA LEU A 517 -11.42 -1.60 -19.11
C LEU A 517 -11.95 -2.57 -20.18
N PHE A 518 -11.47 -3.79 -20.16
CA PHE A 518 -11.93 -4.86 -21.04
C PHE A 518 -12.63 -5.95 -20.23
N MET A 519 -13.69 -6.55 -20.80
CA MET A 519 -14.40 -7.69 -20.22
C MET A 519 -14.60 -8.79 -21.26
N ASP A 520 -14.01 -9.96 -21.04
CA ASP A 520 -14.20 -11.14 -21.87
C ASP A 520 -15.48 -11.89 -21.49
N LEU A 521 -16.23 -12.29 -22.53
CA LEU A 521 -17.51 -12.99 -22.40
C LEU A 521 -17.32 -14.51 -22.52
N MET A 522 -18.03 -15.27 -21.69
CA MET A 522 -17.95 -16.74 -21.70
C MET A 522 -18.32 -17.39 -23.05
N ALA A 523 -17.72 -18.54 -23.32
CA ALA A 523 -18.04 -19.43 -24.45
C ALA A 523 -17.91 -18.76 -25.83
N ASP A 524 -16.75 -18.15 -26.08
CA ASP A 524 -16.40 -17.43 -27.31
C ASP A 524 -17.38 -16.28 -27.63
N GLY A 525 -17.94 -15.64 -26.59
CA GLY A 525 -18.91 -14.56 -26.72
C GLY A 525 -18.33 -13.21 -27.18
N GLY A 526 -17.00 -13.08 -27.21
CA GLY A 526 -16.28 -11.85 -27.56
C GLY A 526 -15.81 -11.03 -26.35
N THR A 527 -15.29 -9.84 -26.63
CA THR A 527 -14.72 -8.94 -25.62
C THR A 527 -15.39 -7.57 -25.69
N MET A 528 -15.88 -7.06 -24.55
CA MET A 528 -16.35 -5.67 -24.42
C MET A 528 -15.17 -4.75 -24.06
N GLN A 529 -15.10 -3.56 -24.66
CA GLN A 529 -14.17 -2.49 -24.30
C GLN A 529 -14.94 -1.30 -23.74
N PHE A 530 -14.47 -0.77 -22.62
CA PHE A 530 -15.03 0.36 -21.91
C PHE A 530 -13.97 1.42 -21.64
N ARG A 531 -14.40 2.69 -21.59
CA ARG A 531 -13.59 3.84 -21.19
C ARG A 531 -14.23 4.53 -20.00
N ALA A 532 -13.45 5.02 -19.04
CA ALA A 532 -13.99 5.77 -17.92
C ALA A 532 -14.61 7.09 -18.40
N ALA A 533 -15.82 7.41 -17.96
CA ALA A 533 -16.55 8.60 -18.39
C ALA A 533 -15.79 9.90 -18.08
N ASP A 534 -15.09 9.94 -16.94
CA ASP A 534 -14.31 11.10 -16.48
C ASP A 534 -12.90 11.17 -17.10
N ALA A 535 -12.44 10.12 -17.78
CA ALA A 535 -11.12 10.09 -18.45
C ALA A 535 -11.14 10.71 -19.85
N GLN A 536 -12.31 11.07 -20.37
CA GLN A 536 -12.47 11.74 -21.65
C GLN A 536 -12.75 13.23 -21.37
N PRO A 537 -11.93 14.18 -21.86
CA PRO A 537 -12.11 15.59 -21.54
C PRO A 537 -13.51 16.06 -21.94
N ALA A 538 -14.23 16.68 -21.01
CA ALA A 538 -15.59 17.11 -21.23
C ALA A 538 -15.64 18.03 -22.46
N ILE A 539 -16.41 17.65 -23.49
CA ILE A 539 -16.45 18.37 -24.78
C ILE A 539 -16.83 19.84 -24.56
N VAL A 540 -17.69 20.07 -23.56
CA VAL A 540 -18.06 21.37 -22.99
C VAL A 540 -17.18 21.63 -21.76
N GLY A 541 -16.72 22.86 -21.57
CA GLY A 541 -15.77 23.25 -20.52
C GLY A 541 -14.31 23.13 -20.96
N THR A 542 -13.91 22.06 -21.66
CA THR A 542 -12.55 21.91 -22.17
C THR A 542 -12.25 22.92 -23.28
N THR A 543 -11.07 23.54 -23.24
CA THR A 543 -10.50 24.24 -24.40
C THR A 543 -9.73 23.26 -25.28
N TRP A 544 -10.04 23.27 -26.57
CA TRP A 544 -9.57 22.35 -27.59
C TRP A 544 -8.66 23.06 -28.58
N LYS A 545 -7.44 22.57 -28.80
CA LYS A 545 -6.48 23.12 -29.79
C LYS A 545 -6.45 22.31 -31.07
N TRP A 546 -6.56 22.97 -32.22
CA TRP A 546 -6.64 22.33 -33.54
C TRP A 546 -5.25 21.87 -33.99
N VAL A 547 -5.05 20.55 -34.08
CA VAL A 547 -3.72 19.92 -34.18
C VAL A 547 -3.49 19.17 -35.48
N THR A 548 -4.54 18.55 -36.05
CA THR A 548 -4.48 17.97 -37.39
C THR A 548 -5.77 18.21 -38.18
N PHE A 549 -5.62 18.16 -39.50
CA PHE A 549 -6.72 18.21 -40.46
C PHE A 549 -6.49 17.14 -41.52
N SER A 550 -7.47 16.27 -41.76
CA SER A 550 -7.37 15.21 -42.75
C SER A 550 -8.40 15.44 -43.84
N ASP A 551 -8.01 15.46 -45.12
CA ASP A 551 -8.96 15.57 -46.23
C ASP A 551 -8.70 14.54 -47.34
N PRO A 552 -9.73 14.14 -48.13
CA PRO A 552 -9.58 13.07 -49.13
C PRO A 552 -8.67 13.39 -50.33
N VAL A 553 -8.21 14.64 -50.47
CA VAL A 553 -7.38 15.10 -51.60
C VAL A 553 -5.91 15.23 -51.19
N ASN A 554 -5.62 15.75 -50.01
CA ASN A 554 -4.26 16.02 -49.52
C ASN A 554 -3.80 15.04 -48.42
N GLY A 555 -4.71 14.29 -47.80
CA GLY A 555 -4.44 13.40 -46.67
C GLY A 555 -4.33 14.15 -45.35
N LEU A 556 -3.60 13.56 -44.39
CA LEU A 556 -3.39 14.12 -43.05
C LEU A 556 -2.37 15.27 -43.09
N GLN A 557 -2.78 16.41 -42.55
CA GLN A 557 -2.00 17.65 -42.40
C GLN A 557 -1.86 17.96 -40.90
N THR A 558 -0.65 18.32 -40.45
CA THR A 558 -0.41 18.81 -39.09
C THR A 558 -0.54 20.34 -39.07
N ILE A 559 -1.21 20.88 -38.06
CA ILE A 559 -1.37 22.33 -37.88
C ILE A 559 -0.10 22.90 -37.22
N PRO A 560 0.64 23.81 -37.88
CA PRO A 560 1.79 24.46 -37.27
C PRO A 560 1.32 25.47 -36.22
N GLU A 561 2.02 25.51 -35.08
CA GLU A 561 1.70 26.40 -33.95
C GLU A 561 0.23 26.28 -33.51
N ALA A 562 -0.23 25.04 -33.33
CA ALA A 562 -1.61 24.65 -32.99
C ALA A 562 -2.24 25.46 -31.84
N ASP A 563 -1.45 25.92 -30.87
CA ASP A 563 -1.88 26.73 -29.73
C ASP A 563 -2.33 28.15 -30.13
N ARG A 564 -2.11 28.57 -31.39
CA ARG A 564 -2.75 29.75 -32.03
C ARG A 564 -4.21 29.47 -32.43
N TYR A 565 -4.68 28.23 -32.46
CA TYR A 565 -6.00 27.84 -32.99
C TYR A 565 -6.79 27.04 -31.94
N GLN A 566 -7.46 27.75 -31.03
CA GLN A 566 -8.15 27.15 -29.88
C GLN A 566 -9.66 27.45 -29.90
N MET A 567 -10.47 26.58 -29.31
CA MET A 567 -11.89 26.82 -29.06
C MET A 567 -12.35 26.27 -27.71
N THR A 568 -13.31 26.92 -27.06
CA THR A 568 -13.94 26.46 -25.82
C THR A 568 -15.45 26.46 -26.03
N LEU A 569 -16.10 25.32 -25.79
CA LEU A 569 -17.56 25.19 -25.82
C LEU A 569 -18.06 25.39 -24.38
N ASN A 570 -18.91 26.38 -24.13
CA ASN A 570 -19.31 26.79 -22.77
C ASN A 570 -20.70 26.23 -22.40
N ASP A 571 -20.94 25.92 -21.12
CA ASP A 571 -22.20 25.30 -20.63
C ASP A 571 -23.49 26.08 -20.94
N ASP A 572 -23.40 27.36 -21.27
CA ASP A 572 -24.54 28.21 -21.66
C ASP A 572 -24.92 28.10 -23.15
N GLY A 573 -24.19 27.29 -23.93
CA GLY A 573 -24.37 27.14 -25.39
C GLY A 573 -23.59 28.16 -26.23
N THR A 574 -22.71 28.95 -25.62
CA THR A 574 -21.79 29.84 -26.36
C THR A 574 -20.47 29.16 -26.68
N ILE A 575 -19.81 29.59 -27.76
CA ILE A 575 -18.46 29.14 -28.13
C ILE A 575 -17.50 30.33 -28.15
N ASN A 576 -16.34 30.17 -27.50
CA ASN A 576 -15.19 31.06 -27.63
C ASN A 576 -14.19 30.44 -28.61
N VAL A 577 -13.60 31.24 -29.51
CA VAL A 577 -12.62 30.76 -30.50
C VAL A 577 -11.47 31.75 -30.65
N GLN A 578 -10.26 31.30 -30.37
CA GLN A 578 -9.05 31.96 -30.81
C GLN A 578 -8.68 31.45 -32.20
N ALA A 579 -8.79 32.31 -33.20
CA ALA A 579 -8.30 32.08 -34.56
C ALA A 579 -7.06 32.96 -34.79
N ASP A 580 -5.92 32.44 -34.34
CA ASP A 580 -4.61 33.09 -34.37
C ASP A 580 -4.59 34.41 -33.60
N CYS A 581 -4.53 35.54 -34.30
CA CYS A 581 -4.53 36.88 -33.73
C CYS A 581 -5.95 37.41 -33.49
N ASN A 582 -6.99 36.66 -33.89
CA ASN A 582 -8.38 37.04 -33.75
C ASN A 582 -9.08 36.25 -32.65
N GLN A 583 -9.89 36.96 -31.86
CA GLN A 583 -10.87 36.36 -30.97
C GLN A 583 -12.25 36.44 -31.63
N VAL A 584 -13.04 35.38 -31.51
CA VAL A 584 -14.38 35.24 -32.08
C VAL A 584 -15.27 34.57 -31.04
N SER A 585 -16.46 35.11 -30.82
CA SER A 585 -17.51 34.45 -30.02
C SER A 585 -18.65 33.96 -30.92
N GLY A 586 -19.41 32.97 -30.48
CA GLY A 586 -20.55 32.42 -31.22
C GLY A 586 -21.50 31.63 -30.33
N ALA A 587 -22.39 30.87 -30.96
CA ALA A 587 -23.23 29.86 -30.31
C ALA A 587 -23.02 28.49 -30.94
N TYR A 588 -23.29 27.42 -30.20
CA TYR A 588 -23.23 26.05 -30.70
C TYR A 588 -24.41 25.21 -30.19
N THR A 589 -24.64 24.07 -30.83
CA THR A 589 -25.49 22.98 -30.32
C THR A 589 -24.81 21.64 -30.55
N LEU A 590 -24.94 20.74 -29.57
CA LEU A 590 -24.58 19.32 -29.68
C LEU A 590 -25.86 18.50 -29.47
N ALA A 591 -26.16 17.57 -30.37
CA ALA A 591 -27.28 16.64 -30.25
C ALA A 591 -27.06 15.38 -31.09
N ASP A 592 -27.20 14.20 -30.48
CA ASP A 592 -27.16 12.90 -31.16
C ASP A 592 -25.90 12.67 -32.03
N GLY A 593 -24.72 13.14 -31.58
CA GLY A 593 -23.47 13.12 -32.35
C GLY A 593 -23.34 14.20 -33.44
N ASN A 594 -24.33 15.09 -33.57
CA ASN A 594 -24.31 16.20 -34.52
C ASN A 594 -23.90 17.51 -33.82
N VAL A 595 -23.09 18.32 -34.52
CA VAL A 595 -22.67 19.66 -34.08
C VAL A 595 -23.15 20.71 -35.08
N GLU A 596 -23.69 21.81 -34.58
CA GLU A 596 -23.86 23.05 -35.36
C GLU A 596 -23.17 24.20 -34.63
N ILE A 597 -22.28 24.92 -35.31
CA ILE A 597 -21.56 26.09 -34.78
C ILE A 597 -21.93 27.32 -35.61
N VAL A 598 -22.39 28.37 -34.93
CA VAL A 598 -22.75 29.66 -35.51
C VAL A 598 -21.82 30.72 -34.94
N LEU A 599 -20.74 31.00 -35.67
CA LEU A 599 -19.77 32.04 -35.32
C LEU A 599 -20.38 33.45 -35.45
N GLY A 600 -20.10 34.29 -34.48
CA GLY A 600 -20.58 35.66 -34.36
C GLY A 600 -19.49 36.70 -34.72
N PRO A 601 -19.36 37.81 -33.95
CA PRO A 601 -18.40 38.86 -34.25
C PRO A 601 -16.94 38.42 -34.00
N SER A 602 -16.05 38.91 -34.85
CA SER A 602 -14.59 38.76 -34.74
C SER A 602 -13.92 40.10 -34.48
N THR A 603 -12.74 40.09 -33.86
CA THR A 603 -11.88 41.28 -33.69
C THR A 603 -11.34 41.87 -35.00
N LEU A 604 -11.39 41.15 -36.13
CA LEU A 604 -10.95 41.58 -37.47
C LEU A 604 -9.52 42.19 -37.54
N ALA A 605 -8.61 41.69 -36.70
CA ALA A 605 -7.19 41.95 -36.78
C ALA A 605 -6.57 41.26 -38.01
N ALA A 606 -5.56 41.89 -38.61
CA ALA A 606 -4.80 41.32 -39.71
C ALA A 606 -3.69 40.42 -39.17
N CYS A 607 -3.90 39.10 -39.23
CA CYS A 607 -2.93 38.11 -38.76
C CYS A 607 -1.74 37.94 -39.73
N PRO A 608 -0.65 37.25 -39.31
CA PRO A 608 0.50 36.95 -40.16
C PRO A 608 0.15 36.23 -41.48
N GLU A 609 1.04 36.32 -42.49
CA GLU A 609 0.79 35.75 -43.83
C GLU A 609 0.75 34.21 -43.85
N ASP A 610 1.24 33.56 -42.78
CA ASP A 610 1.18 32.12 -42.48
C ASP A 610 -0.12 31.67 -41.78
N SER A 611 -1.01 32.59 -41.42
CA SER A 611 -2.19 32.30 -40.60
C SER A 611 -3.21 31.37 -41.29
N LEU A 612 -3.69 30.39 -40.53
CA LEU A 612 -4.79 29.49 -40.94
C LEU A 612 -6.16 29.95 -40.39
N ALA A 613 -6.27 31.17 -39.83
CA ALA A 613 -7.47 31.65 -39.14
C ALA A 613 -8.75 31.56 -39.99
N ASP A 614 -8.69 31.98 -41.26
CA ASP A 614 -9.84 31.90 -42.18
C ASP A 614 -10.27 30.44 -42.44
N GLN A 615 -9.32 29.52 -42.57
CA GLN A 615 -9.59 28.08 -42.75
C GLN A 615 -10.19 27.48 -41.47
N PHE A 616 -9.65 27.84 -40.31
CA PHE A 616 -10.12 27.36 -39.02
C PHE A 616 -11.59 27.73 -38.77
N LEU A 617 -11.91 29.03 -38.91
CA LEU A 617 -13.28 29.55 -38.73
C LEU A 617 -14.25 28.99 -39.79
N GLN A 618 -13.80 28.82 -41.04
CA GLN A 618 -14.60 28.17 -42.09
C GLN A 618 -14.89 26.71 -41.76
N ASN A 619 -13.90 25.96 -41.28
CA ASN A 619 -14.06 24.55 -40.93
C ASN A 619 -14.99 24.38 -39.72
N LEU A 620 -14.83 25.17 -38.65
CA LEU A 620 -15.76 25.16 -37.51
C LEU A 620 -17.22 25.40 -37.94
N THR A 621 -17.47 26.34 -38.85
CA THR A 621 -18.81 26.63 -39.39
C THR A 621 -19.36 25.46 -40.25
N ASN A 622 -18.49 24.61 -40.80
CA ASN A 622 -18.82 23.47 -41.65
C ASN A 622 -18.84 22.11 -40.92
N ALA A 623 -18.42 22.05 -39.65
CA ALA A 623 -18.51 20.86 -38.80
C ALA A 623 -19.96 20.41 -38.65
N ARG A 624 -20.24 19.11 -38.78
CA ARG A 624 -21.61 18.56 -38.69
C ARG A 624 -21.74 17.32 -37.83
N ILE A 625 -20.72 16.47 -37.79
CA ILE A 625 -20.66 15.33 -36.86
C ILE A 625 -19.51 15.63 -35.89
N TYR A 626 -19.72 15.35 -34.61
CA TYR A 626 -18.66 15.34 -33.61
C TYR A 626 -18.54 13.95 -33.00
N PHE A 627 -17.33 13.57 -32.65
CA PHE A 627 -17.03 12.39 -31.85
C PHE A 627 -15.73 12.61 -31.07
N THR A 628 -15.47 11.75 -30.10
CA THR A 628 -14.25 11.77 -29.29
C THR A 628 -13.56 10.43 -29.38
N GLN A 629 -12.26 10.44 -29.64
CA GLN A 629 -11.43 9.25 -29.74
C GLN A 629 -10.06 9.58 -29.12
N ASP A 630 -9.62 8.72 -28.21
CA ASP A 630 -8.33 8.75 -27.53
C ASP A 630 -7.96 10.15 -26.98
N GLY A 631 -8.82 10.65 -26.08
CA GLY A 631 -8.72 11.97 -25.45
C GLY A 631 -8.94 13.17 -26.38
N SER A 632 -9.02 12.94 -27.70
CA SER A 632 -9.12 13.97 -28.73
C SER A 632 -10.59 14.20 -29.14
N LEU A 633 -10.96 15.45 -29.40
CA LEU A 633 -12.22 15.81 -30.04
C LEU A 633 -12.03 15.83 -31.56
N PHE A 634 -13.00 15.31 -32.30
CA PHE A 634 -13.03 15.31 -33.76
C PHE A 634 -14.30 16.00 -34.28
N PHE A 635 -14.14 16.80 -35.32
CA PHE A 635 -15.25 17.37 -36.10
C PHE A 635 -15.14 16.96 -37.57
N ASP A 636 -16.13 16.23 -38.05
CA ASP A 636 -16.27 15.89 -39.47
C ASP A 636 -17.04 16.99 -40.22
N LEU A 637 -16.46 17.42 -41.34
CA LEU A 637 -16.97 18.50 -42.18
C LEU A 637 -17.95 17.97 -43.24
N MET A 638 -18.98 18.77 -43.50
CA MET A 638 -20.03 18.46 -44.46
C MET A 638 -19.50 18.26 -45.90
N ALA A 639 -20.01 17.23 -46.60
CA ALA A 639 -19.77 16.95 -48.01
C ALA A 639 -18.30 16.71 -48.40
N ASP A 640 -17.69 15.65 -47.82
CA ASP A 640 -16.31 15.21 -48.05
C ASP A 640 -15.25 16.29 -47.71
N GLY A 641 -15.61 17.27 -46.88
CA GLY A 641 -14.78 18.44 -46.56
C GLY A 641 -13.54 18.13 -45.72
N GLY A 642 -13.47 16.95 -45.10
CA GLY A 642 -12.39 16.50 -44.23
C GLY A 642 -12.78 16.43 -42.75
N THR A 643 -11.81 16.05 -41.92
CA THR A 643 -11.93 15.84 -40.48
C THR A 643 -10.95 16.76 -39.75
N MET A 644 -11.41 17.53 -38.78
CA MET A 644 -10.55 18.25 -37.82
C MET A 644 -10.30 17.35 -36.61
N ARG A 645 -9.06 17.27 -36.12
CA ARG A 645 -8.74 16.72 -34.79
C ARG A 645 -8.27 17.84 -33.87
N PHE A 646 -8.74 17.79 -32.63
CA PHE A 646 -8.34 18.67 -31.56
C PHE A 646 -7.79 17.86 -30.39
N ASP A 647 -6.64 18.27 -29.86
CA ASP A 647 -6.16 17.84 -28.56
C ASP A 647 -6.73 18.79 -27.48
N PRO A 648 -6.88 18.35 -26.22
CA PRO A 648 -7.08 19.30 -25.13
C PRO A 648 -5.90 20.28 -25.09
N ALA A 649 -6.20 21.57 -24.94
CA ALA A 649 -5.18 22.57 -24.73
C ALA A 649 -4.63 22.42 -23.30
N THR A 650 -3.30 22.36 -23.16
CA THR A 650 -2.63 22.37 -21.86
C THR A 650 -2.93 23.70 -21.17
N GLN A 651 -3.88 23.68 -20.22
CA GLN A 651 -4.37 24.87 -19.54
C GLN A 651 -4.37 24.68 -18.03
N GLY A 652 -3.98 25.74 -17.33
CA GLY A 652 -4.41 25.96 -15.96
C GLY A 652 -5.58 26.93 -15.97
N GLU A 653 -6.38 26.92 -14.91
CA GLU A 653 -7.52 27.80 -14.76
C GLU A 653 -7.42 28.59 -13.45
N VAL A 654 -7.88 29.84 -13.47
CA VAL A 654 -8.06 30.65 -12.26
C VAL A 654 -9.55 30.92 -12.05
N THR A 655 -10.14 30.31 -11.02
CA THR A 655 -11.58 30.36 -10.73
C THR A 655 -11.90 31.06 -9.41
N GLY A 656 -13.11 31.60 -9.30
CA GLY A 656 -13.56 32.26 -8.08
C GLY A 656 -14.87 33.02 -8.24
N THR A 657 -15.11 33.97 -7.32
CA THR A 657 -16.28 34.85 -7.39
C THR A 657 -15.94 36.31 -7.13
N VAL A 658 -16.67 37.22 -7.79
CA VAL A 658 -16.56 38.67 -7.63
C VAL A 658 -17.70 39.20 -6.78
N THR A 659 -17.38 40.01 -5.77
CA THR A 659 -18.31 40.58 -4.79
C THR A 659 -18.08 42.07 -4.56
N TYR A 660 -19.08 42.79 -4.05
CA TYR A 660 -18.94 44.17 -3.57
C TYR A 660 -19.83 44.45 -2.36
N MET A 661 -19.44 45.39 -1.51
CA MET A 661 -20.15 45.68 -0.25
C MET A 661 -21.25 46.77 -0.36
N VAL A 662 -21.33 47.48 -1.50
CA VAL A 662 -22.32 48.56 -1.68
C VAL A 662 -23.71 48.02 -2.02
N ARG A 663 -24.76 48.69 -1.53
CA ARG A 663 -26.15 48.33 -1.83
C ARG A 663 -26.62 48.95 -3.14
N SER A 664 -25.93 48.64 -4.23
CA SER A 664 -26.35 48.91 -5.60
C SER A 664 -26.63 47.60 -6.33
N ALA A 665 -27.55 47.64 -7.30
CA ALA A 665 -27.61 46.60 -8.33
C ALA A 665 -26.66 46.97 -9.47
N LEU A 666 -26.13 45.96 -10.17
CA LEU A 666 -25.57 46.13 -11.51
C LEU A 666 -26.70 46.36 -12.52
N PRO A 667 -26.50 47.20 -13.55
CA PRO A 667 -27.42 47.30 -14.68
C PRO A 667 -27.33 46.03 -15.54
N ASN A 668 -28.38 45.75 -16.33
CA ASN A 668 -28.52 44.46 -17.04
C ASN A 668 -27.45 44.23 -18.13
N ASP A 669 -26.87 45.31 -18.63
CA ASP A 669 -25.82 45.39 -19.63
C ASP A 669 -24.41 45.46 -19.03
N ALA A 670 -24.26 45.33 -17.71
CA ALA A 670 -22.95 45.36 -17.07
C ALA A 670 -22.07 44.18 -17.52
N VAL A 671 -20.82 44.46 -17.88
CA VAL A 671 -19.83 43.48 -18.32
C VAL A 671 -18.84 43.24 -17.19
N LEU A 672 -18.64 41.98 -16.80
CA LEU A 672 -17.51 41.57 -15.96
C LEU A 672 -16.33 41.23 -16.88
N THR A 673 -15.13 41.72 -16.56
CA THR A 673 -13.88 41.28 -17.18
C THR A 673 -12.86 40.93 -16.09
N VAL A 674 -12.26 39.74 -16.21
CA VAL A 674 -11.21 39.21 -15.32
C VAL A 674 -9.99 38.88 -16.17
N GLN A 675 -8.84 39.43 -15.80
CA GLN A 675 -7.55 39.16 -16.44
C GLN A 675 -6.55 38.60 -15.43
N ILE A 676 -5.80 37.58 -15.83
CA ILE A 676 -4.55 37.19 -15.16
C ILE A 676 -3.44 38.07 -15.73
N GLN A 677 -2.73 38.81 -14.88
CA GLN A 677 -1.68 39.75 -15.30
C GLN A 677 -0.33 39.42 -14.64
N ASP A 678 0.74 39.36 -15.44
CA ASP A 678 2.13 39.39 -14.97
C ASP A 678 2.46 40.78 -14.42
N THR A 679 2.59 40.88 -13.10
CA THR A 679 2.92 42.12 -12.37
C THR A 679 4.30 42.06 -11.70
N SER A 680 5.17 41.15 -12.15
CA SER A 680 6.57 41.06 -11.68
C SER A 680 7.41 42.34 -11.90
N LEU A 681 7.00 43.22 -12.84
CA LEU A 681 7.69 44.45 -13.20
C LEU A 681 6.85 45.69 -12.85
N ALA A 682 7.06 46.25 -11.65
CA ALA A 682 6.27 47.36 -11.10
C ALA A 682 6.26 48.67 -11.93
N ASP A 683 7.23 48.87 -12.83
CA ASP A 683 7.35 50.05 -13.70
C ASP A 683 7.01 49.76 -15.19
N ALA A 684 6.45 48.59 -15.51
CA ALA A 684 6.09 48.18 -16.87
C ALA A 684 4.57 47.98 -17.02
N PRO A 685 4.00 48.09 -18.25
CA PRO A 685 2.65 47.59 -18.52
C PRO A 685 2.61 46.07 -18.28
N ALA A 686 1.65 45.62 -17.48
CA ALA A 686 1.50 44.20 -17.16
C ALA A 686 1.09 43.38 -18.39
N THR A 687 1.69 42.20 -18.56
CA THR A 687 1.33 41.25 -19.63
C THR A 687 0.09 40.48 -19.22
N VAL A 688 -0.93 40.40 -20.09
CA VAL A 688 -2.10 39.55 -19.85
C VAL A 688 -1.76 38.11 -20.23
N MET A 689 -1.92 37.17 -19.29
CA MET A 689 -1.65 35.74 -19.46
C MET A 689 -2.91 34.92 -19.79
N GLY A 690 -4.07 35.50 -19.46
CA GLY A 690 -5.40 34.95 -19.71
C GLY A 690 -6.47 36.03 -19.46
N GLU A 691 -7.56 36.01 -20.20
CA GLU A 691 -8.70 36.93 -20.04
C GLU A 691 -10.01 36.17 -20.18
N SER A 692 -11.00 36.54 -19.37
CA SER A 692 -12.38 36.09 -19.47
C SER A 692 -13.31 37.28 -19.25
N TRP A 693 -14.41 37.34 -20.00
CA TRP A 693 -15.43 38.38 -19.83
C TRP A 693 -16.82 37.88 -20.22
N TYR A 694 -17.86 38.42 -19.58
CA TYR A 694 -19.24 38.18 -19.97
C TYR A 694 -20.17 39.33 -19.59
N VAL A 695 -21.26 39.47 -20.34
CA VAL A 695 -22.37 40.37 -19.99
C VAL A 695 -23.19 39.70 -18.88
N THR A 696 -23.28 40.34 -17.72
CA THR A 696 -23.97 39.78 -16.53
C THR A 696 -25.46 39.51 -16.75
N GLY A 697 -26.11 40.13 -17.74
CA GLY A 697 -27.53 39.91 -18.07
C GLY A 697 -28.51 40.37 -16.98
N GLY A 698 -28.03 41.12 -15.98
CA GLY A 698 -28.76 41.46 -14.76
C GLY A 698 -28.51 40.53 -13.57
N ALA A 699 -27.61 39.54 -13.70
CA ALA A 699 -27.04 38.83 -12.57
C ALA A 699 -26.37 39.79 -11.58
N GLN A 700 -26.32 39.40 -10.31
CA GLN A 700 -25.85 40.22 -9.20
C GLN A 700 -24.85 39.42 -8.38
N VAL A 701 -23.96 40.11 -7.65
CA VAL A 701 -22.90 39.47 -6.86
C VAL A 701 -23.44 38.48 -5.80
N PRO A 702 -22.75 37.35 -5.54
CA PRO A 702 -21.48 36.90 -6.13
C PRO A 702 -21.60 36.52 -7.61
N LEU A 703 -20.70 37.06 -8.44
CA LEU A 703 -20.59 36.72 -9.86
C LEU A 703 -19.45 35.70 -10.04
N PRO A 704 -19.68 34.50 -10.57
CA PRO A 704 -18.60 33.53 -10.80
C PRO A 704 -17.66 34.01 -11.89
N PHE A 705 -16.41 33.55 -11.86
CA PHE A 705 -15.48 33.68 -12.98
C PHE A 705 -14.59 32.44 -13.10
N ALA A 706 -14.11 32.24 -14.33
CA ALA A 706 -13.13 31.25 -14.73
C ALA A 706 -12.23 31.90 -15.78
N VAL A 707 -10.91 31.83 -15.61
CA VAL A 707 -9.92 32.37 -16.55
C VAL A 707 -8.86 31.33 -16.85
N ALA A 708 -8.89 30.79 -18.07
CA ALA A 708 -7.85 29.90 -18.57
C ALA A 708 -6.52 30.67 -18.82
N TYR A 709 -5.40 29.98 -18.63
CA TYR A 709 -4.05 30.40 -19.02
C TYR A 709 -3.25 29.18 -19.52
N ASN A 710 -2.26 29.39 -20.40
CA ASN A 710 -1.28 28.33 -20.71
C ASN A 710 -0.19 28.29 -19.62
N PRO A 711 -0.01 27.18 -18.88
CA PRO A 711 1.06 27.03 -17.89
C PRO A 711 2.47 27.23 -18.46
N GLU A 712 2.71 26.92 -19.74
CA GLU A 712 4.02 27.07 -20.40
C GLU A 712 4.48 28.54 -20.51
N PHE A 713 3.56 29.51 -20.35
CA PHE A 713 3.89 30.94 -20.32
C PHE A 713 4.10 31.46 -18.89
N ILE A 714 3.80 30.67 -17.86
CA ILE A 714 4.05 30.98 -16.46
C ILE A 714 5.54 30.75 -16.14
N GLN A 715 6.10 31.63 -15.32
CA GLN A 715 7.46 31.56 -14.80
C GLN A 715 7.35 31.73 -13.28
N ASP A 716 7.74 30.73 -12.49
CA ASP A 716 7.46 30.69 -11.05
C ASP A 716 8.07 31.85 -10.26
N ASN A 717 9.19 32.39 -10.77
CA ASN A 717 9.88 33.56 -10.23
C ASN A 717 9.19 34.91 -10.54
N ARG A 718 8.02 34.91 -11.19
CA ARG A 718 7.17 36.08 -11.43
C ARG A 718 5.95 36.07 -10.52
N THR A 719 5.39 37.25 -10.31
CA THR A 719 4.11 37.44 -9.61
C THR A 719 3.01 37.64 -10.64
N TYR A 720 1.97 36.80 -10.56
CA TYR A 720 0.76 36.95 -11.36
C TYR A 720 -0.39 37.38 -10.46
N THR A 721 -1.24 38.28 -10.95
CA THR A 721 -2.33 38.89 -10.16
C THR A 721 -3.59 39.07 -10.98
N LEU A 722 -4.75 38.94 -10.34
CA LEU A 722 -6.03 39.24 -10.97
C LEU A 722 -6.27 40.75 -11.10
N SER A 723 -6.70 41.15 -12.29
CA SER A 723 -7.26 42.47 -12.61
C SER A 723 -8.72 42.29 -12.98
N VAL A 724 -9.61 42.79 -12.13
CA VAL A 724 -11.06 42.55 -12.17
C VAL A 724 -11.78 43.87 -12.27
N ARG A 725 -12.57 44.04 -13.34
CA ARG A 725 -13.35 45.25 -13.62
C ARG A 725 -14.78 44.91 -13.96
N ILE A 726 -15.71 45.80 -13.61
CA ILE A 726 -17.09 45.77 -14.09
C ILE A 726 -17.39 47.10 -14.77
N THR A 727 -17.83 47.07 -16.03
CA THR A 727 -18.28 48.24 -16.81
C THR A 727 -19.80 48.20 -17.04
N ASP A 728 -20.39 49.29 -17.53
CA ASP A 728 -21.70 49.26 -18.20
C ASP A 728 -21.56 49.00 -19.71
N GLY A 729 -22.69 48.91 -20.44
CA GLY A 729 -22.71 48.69 -21.89
C GLY A 729 -22.24 49.88 -22.74
N GLU A 730 -21.75 50.98 -22.12
CA GLU A 730 -21.07 52.09 -22.77
C GLU A 730 -19.58 52.16 -22.38
N ASP A 731 -19.02 51.07 -21.83
CA ASP A 731 -17.65 50.93 -21.31
C ASP A 731 -17.29 51.86 -20.12
N ASN A 732 -18.27 52.47 -19.45
CA ASN A 732 -17.99 53.25 -18.24
C ASN A 732 -17.65 52.29 -17.08
N LEU A 733 -16.49 52.48 -16.44
CA LEU A 733 -16.07 51.69 -15.30
C LEU A 733 -17.00 51.93 -14.09
N LEU A 734 -17.63 50.86 -13.59
CA LEU A 734 -18.49 50.86 -12.41
C LEU A 734 -17.75 50.36 -11.17
N PHE A 735 -16.96 49.30 -11.30
CA PHE A 735 -16.21 48.67 -10.20
C PHE A 735 -14.84 48.16 -10.65
N ILE A 736 -13.88 48.09 -9.72
CA ILE A 736 -12.54 47.52 -9.93
C ILE A 736 -11.97 46.95 -8.61
N ASN A 737 -11.05 45.99 -8.63
CA ASN A 737 -10.28 45.66 -7.42
C ASN A 737 -9.21 46.74 -7.14
N ASP A 738 -9.13 47.22 -5.91
CA ASP A 738 -8.08 48.15 -5.44
C ASP A 738 -6.95 47.45 -4.67
N THR A 739 -7.12 46.16 -4.35
CA THR A 739 -6.10 45.28 -3.81
C THR A 739 -5.42 44.44 -4.90
N SER A 740 -4.13 44.19 -4.73
CA SER A 740 -3.45 43.11 -5.45
C SER A 740 -3.98 41.76 -4.96
N ILE A 741 -4.33 40.87 -5.89
CA ILE A 741 -4.84 39.52 -5.63
C ILE A 741 -3.91 38.57 -6.39
N PRO A 742 -2.81 38.10 -5.76
CA PRO A 742 -1.87 37.18 -6.40
C PRO A 742 -2.48 35.80 -6.62
N VAL A 743 -2.06 35.12 -7.69
CA VAL A 743 -2.56 33.82 -8.15
C VAL A 743 -1.44 33.00 -8.80
N ILE A 744 -1.66 31.69 -8.96
CA ILE A 744 -0.80 30.72 -9.68
C ILE A 744 0.54 30.44 -8.99
N THR A 745 1.43 31.43 -8.89
CA THR A 745 2.81 31.24 -8.40
C THR A 745 2.95 31.57 -6.91
N ASN A 746 4.10 31.23 -6.32
CA ASN A 746 4.43 31.56 -4.92
C ASN A 746 3.41 31.01 -3.90
N GLY A 747 2.79 29.86 -4.19
CA GLY A 747 1.78 29.22 -3.34
C GLY A 747 0.43 29.95 -3.27
N ASN A 748 0.15 30.87 -4.19
CA ASN A 748 -1.13 31.56 -4.25
C ASN A 748 -2.19 30.69 -4.98
N PRO A 749 -3.46 30.71 -4.54
CA PRO A 749 -4.48 29.83 -5.07
C PRO A 749 -4.78 30.06 -6.55
N THR A 750 -5.29 29.00 -7.18
CA THR A 750 -5.91 29.03 -8.51
C THR A 750 -7.44 28.85 -8.44
N THR A 751 -7.99 28.24 -7.38
CA THR A 751 -9.44 28.04 -7.23
C THR A 751 -10.04 28.76 -6.04
N ASP A 752 -11.37 28.89 -6.03
CA ASP A 752 -12.18 29.43 -4.93
C ASP A 752 -11.84 30.88 -4.50
N ILE A 753 -11.31 31.69 -5.43
CA ILE A 753 -10.80 33.03 -5.12
C ILE A 753 -11.96 34.03 -4.92
N GLU A 754 -12.18 34.48 -3.68
CA GLU A 754 -13.08 35.60 -3.39
C GLU A 754 -12.41 36.95 -3.76
N VAL A 755 -12.86 37.56 -4.86
CA VAL A 755 -12.48 38.92 -5.27
C VAL A 755 -13.49 39.93 -4.72
N VAL A 756 -13.02 40.93 -3.98
CA VAL A 756 -13.84 42.09 -3.59
C VAL A 756 -13.49 43.27 -4.49
N VAL A 757 -14.47 43.81 -5.22
CA VAL A 757 -14.32 45.04 -6.01
C VAL A 757 -14.96 46.24 -5.32
N VAL A 758 -14.32 47.40 -5.48
CA VAL A 758 -14.78 48.70 -4.98
C VAL A 758 -15.38 49.54 -6.12
N PRO A 759 -16.30 50.47 -5.85
CA PRO A 759 -16.82 51.36 -6.88
C PRO A 759 -15.74 52.24 -7.48
N ALA A 760 -15.78 52.47 -8.79
CA ALA A 760 -15.08 53.58 -9.42
C ALA A 760 -15.67 54.92 -8.93
N GLY A 761 -14.81 55.92 -8.71
CA GLY A 761 -15.13 57.18 -8.00
C GLY A 761 -15.41 58.40 -8.86
#